data_AF-A0A316P0J6-F1
#
_entry.id   AF-A0A316P0J6-F1
#
_cell.length_a   1.000
_cell.length_b   1.000
_cell.length_c   1.000
_cell.angle_alpha   90.00
_cell.angle_beta   90.00
_cell.angle_gamma   90.00
#
_symmetry.space_group_name_H-M   'P 1'
#
loop_
_entity.id
_entity.type
_entity.pdbx_description
1 polymer ?
#
loop_
_entity_poly.entity_id
_entity_poly.type
_entity_poly.pdbx_seq_one_letter_code
_entity_poly.pdbx_strand_id
1 'polypeptide(L)'
;MGKPKHFGFARKTMACVMAASMLTLVTVPASVAIADNGAADTETQAMYRLYNPNSGEHFYTASDVEKDATVAAGWNYEGIGWHAPVTSETPVYRVYSGTDHHYTKDAGERDALVQLGWKDEGTSFYSDDQERVPLYRQFNPNVDPNAATNNAGSHNYTTSLDEHSRLVSIGWNDEGIGWYGVSGAEAPVVPVDPFNTGVVDPSKACVGQDTPGLATLEEATSHNVLSFTEADKSKEVTVSQETIPYLHTSDYGKPVDLQIELLTPSTAENGKTPLLVWINGGGFTNSDAAGNLETRLSFAKAGYTVASVQHRTSAVSQFPAPLQDIKAAIRFLKAGADNEKGKYKFDKNKVAVAGNSSGGYYATMVGVTSNVDTISYPDRSGKAVPTKLDVGANLDQSSAVNAVIDYYGVSDLTIIGAGLSQELQDSHKSAATTEALLLNGAAAAQKGVGVFDDSMIAKVSAASPLSYIDSNTVPFLMFHGTADTLVSPVASKMLQNRLDAAGVHTERYVIEGAGHGGKQFEQGKSAERAINFLNTYANTPVSNVAPTVDLSKGTKAYAAEDLPTLEQATAGAEQIATDPDHWTIGQTRDIAYKTISEKGTSKTLKMHILTPSKGKDDGPRPVLYVAACGGFNKSNPNAMSYLRYAERGYVVAVAEVRVIPNTTNPGPLQDAKAGIRWLRANASTFNIDPNCIIESGSSAGGYLAVMMGVLSNTTKFDDSIQFDVGDNLEYSSAVQGVIDMFGVSDLTIIGAGLSNYDVHDSESNTEALLINGTAFGQNPGGSVYSNLDKTAKFSPFTYLDKDDPAFLCLHGTEDMSVSPVSTMELYERSKELGTASERYSIEGAAHGGWQFNTDKVNKIIDDFMDGIVAANK
;
A
#
# COMPACT_ATOMS: atom_id res chain seq x y z
N MET A 1 -36.59 29.14 57.66
CA MET A 1 -35.45 30.08 57.71
C MET A 1 -34.91 30.12 56.28
N GLY A 2 -35.19 31.12 55.45
CA GLY A 2 -34.71 32.49 55.52
C GLY A 2 -34.45 32.94 54.08
N LYS A 3 -35.47 33.50 53.42
CA LYS A 3 -35.34 34.47 52.31
C LYS A 3 -34.71 35.78 52.86
N PRO A 4 -34.40 36.83 52.07
CA PRO A 4 -34.22 37.01 50.61
C PRO A 4 -32.93 37.84 50.29
N LYS A 5 -32.63 38.29 49.07
CA LYS A 5 -33.04 39.63 48.56
C LYS A 5 -32.76 39.81 47.06
N HIS A 6 -33.83 40.19 46.37
CA HIS A 6 -33.89 40.88 45.09
C HIS A 6 -33.19 42.25 45.09
N PHE A 7 -32.74 42.68 43.91
CA PHE A 7 -33.01 43.98 43.26
C PHE A 7 -32.70 43.76 41.75
N GLY A 8 -33.51 44.08 40.74
CA GLY A 8 -34.75 44.83 40.64
C GLY A 8 -34.61 45.99 39.64
N PHE A 9 -35.16 45.81 38.42
CA PHE A 9 -35.69 46.84 37.49
C PHE A 9 -34.72 47.93 36.96
N ALA A 10 -34.84 48.57 35.79
CA ALA A 10 -35.65 48.43 34.59
C ALA A 10 -35.30 49.56 33.60
N ARG A 11 -35.64 49.33 32.32
CA ARG A 11 -36.21 50.29 31.34
C ARG A 11 -35.36 51.44 30.74
N LYS A 12 -35.32 51.36 29.40
CA LYS A 12 -35.79 52.34 28.40
C LYS A 12 -34.87 53.48 27.91
N THR A 13 -34.70 53.44 26.58
CA THR A 13 -34.79 54.53 25.57
C THR A 13 -33.81 55.71 25.63
N MET A 14 -33.10 55.93 24.53
CA MET A 14 -33.14 57.22 23.84
C MET A 14 -32.72 57.07 22.37
N ALA A 15 -33.42 57.82 21.52
CA ALA A 15 -33.20 57.96 20.08
C ALA A 15 -32.52 59.31 19.76
N CYS A 16 -32.24 59.50 18.46
CA CYS A 16 -31.96 60.75 17.74
C CYS A 16 -30.52 61.30 17.80
N VAL A 17 -29.93 61.93 16.78
CA VAL A 17 -30.20 62.20 15.33
C VAL A 17 -28.99 63.01 14.81
N MET A 18 -28.82 63.13 13.48
CA MET A 18 -28.00 64.09 12.67
C MET A 18 -26.69 63.51 12.08
N ALA A 19 -26.61 63.28 10.75
CA ALA A 19 -26.47 64.23 9.62
C ALA A 19 -24.98 64.53 9.34
N ALA A 20 -24.44 64.67 8.12
CA ALA A 20 -24.88 64.50 6.74
C ALA A 20 -23.63 64.65 5.81
N SER A 21 -23.75 64.21 4.54
CA SER A 21 -23.02 64.70 3.34
C SER A 21 -21.53 64.29 3.21
N MET A 22 -20.94 63.96 2.04
CA MET A 22 -21.18 64.36 0.65
C MET A 22 -20.75 63.29 -0.39
N LEU A 23 -21.48 63.31 -1.51
CA LEU A 23 -21.17 62.84 -2.87
C LEU A 23 -19.69 62.88 -3.31
N THR A 24 -19.28 61.92 -4.14
CA THR A 24 -18.97 62.18 -5.56
C THR A 24 -18.80 60.89 -6.36
N LEU A 25 -19.57 60.79 -7.47
CA LEU A 25 -19.37 59.84 -8.56
C LEU A 25 -18.16 60.27 -9.41
N VAL A 26 -17.37 59.31 -9.88
CA VAL A 26 -16.63 59.42 -11.14
C VAL A 26 -16.82 58.13 -11.93
N THR A 27 -17.20 58.29 -13.19
CA THR A 27 -17.36 57.25 -14.21
C THR A 27 -16.36 57.45 -15.35
N VAL A 28 -16.17 56.38 -16.14
CA VAL A 28 -15.74 56.30 -17.57
C VAL A 28 -14.22 56.07 -17.79
N PRO A 29 -13.72 55.35 -18.84
CA PRO A 29 -14.34 54.54 -19.91
C PRO A 29 -13.78 53.10 -20.10
N ALA A 30 -14.37 52.41 -21.07
CA ALA A 30 -13.97 51.15 -21.67
C ALA A 30 -12.59 51.13 -22.37
N SER A 31 -12.00 49.93 -22.30
CA SER A 31 -11.02 49.24 -23.16
C SER A 31 -10.55 49.91 -24.47
N VAL A 32 -9.23 50.12 -24.56
CA VAL A 32 -8.45 50.25 -25.79
C VAL A 32 -7.65 48.96 -25.97
N ALA A 33 -7.76 48.32 -27.14
CA ALA A 33 -6.91 47.22 -27.54
C ALA A 33 -5.48 47.74 -27.81
N ILE A 34 -4.48 47.10 -27.21
CA ILE A 34 -3.06 47.26 -27.57
C ILE A 34 -2.58 45.93 -28.11
N ALA A 35 -1.92 45.99 -29.26
CA ALA A 35 -1.39 44.89 -30.02
C ALA A 35 -0.35 44.08 -29.22
N ASP A 36 -0.43 42.77 -29.37
CA ASP A 36 0.62 41.80 -29.05
C ASP A 36 1.82 42.07 -29.97
N ASN A 37 2.88 42.67 -29.41
CA ASN A 37 4.20 42.71 -30.04
C ASN A 37 5.01 41.56 -29.44
N GLY A 38 5.11 40.46 -30.19
CA GLY A 38 5.95 39.32 -29.82
C GLY A 38 7.38 39.76 -29.49
N ALA A 39 7.84 39.38 -28.30
CA ALA A 39 9.24 39.51 -27.91
C ALA A 39 10.03 38.35 -28.55
N ALA A 40 11.08 38.69 -29.29
CA ALA A 40 12.01 37.74 -29.91
C ALA A 40 12.78 36.93 -28.85
N ASP A 41 13.01 35.65 -29.15
CA ASP A 41 13.89 34.76 -28.37
C ASP A 41 15.28 35.40 -28.24
N THR A 42 15.69 35.64 -26.99
CA THR A 42 17.03 36.17 -26.68
C THR A 42 17.99 34.99 -26.61
N GLU A 43 19.04 34.95 -27.43
CA GLU A 43 20.07 33.90 -27.35
C GLU A 43 20.74 33.93 -25.97
N THR A 44 20.93 32.77 -25.34
CA THR A 44 21.41 32.66 -23.95
C THR A 44 22.66 31.79 -23.84
N GLN A 45 23.44 32.04 -22.80
CA GLN A 45 24.64 31.27 -22.45
C GLN A 45 24.59 30.86 -20.98
N ALA A 46 25.04 29.64 -20.68
CA ALA A 46 25.14 29.15 -19.31
C ALA A 46 26.27 29.86 -18.57
N MET A 47 26.03 30.26 -17.33
CA MET A 47 27.03 30.82 -16.43
C MET A 47 27.40 29.77 -15.40
N TYR A 48 28.60 29.23 -15.53
CA TYR A 48 29.15 28.21 -14.63
C TYR A 48 29.58 28.84 -13.30
N ARG A 49 29.21 28.18 -12.21
CA ARG A 49 29.60 28.56 -10.85
C ARG A 49 30.67 27.59 -10.34
N LEU A 50 31.79 28.13 -9.88
CA LEU A 50 32.91 27.35 -9.35
C LEU A 50 33.31 27.88 -7.99
N TYR A 51 33.55 26.99 -7.03
CA TYR A 51 33.95 27.31 -5.67
C TYR A 51 35.39 26.88 -5.39
N ASN A 52 36.21 27.78 -4.86
CA ASN A 52 37.55 27.45 -4.40
C ASN A 52 37.51 27.04 -2.92
N PRO A 53 37.71 25.75 -2.58
CA PRO A 53 37.70 25.32 -1.19
C PRO A 53 38.86 25.89 -0.35
N ASN A 54 39.90 26.44 -0.98
CA ASN A 54 41.07 26.98 -0.29
C ASN A 54 40.98 28.47 0.00
N SER A 55 40.33 29.26 -0.87
CA SER A 55 40.18 30.72 -0.69
C SER A 55 38.77 31.15 -0.31
N GLY A 56 37.76 30.30 -0.49
CA GLY A 56 36.35 30.65 -0.30
C GLY A 56 35.77 31.51 -1.43
N GLU A 57 36.53 31.78 -2.49
CA GLU A 57 36.10 32.54 -3.65
C GLU A 57 35.12 31.74 -4.53
N HIS A 58 34.17 32.45 -5.14
CA HIS A 58 33.38 31.94 -6.25
C HIS A 58 33.81 32.60 -7.56
N PHE A 59 33.98 31.79 -8.60
CA PHE A 59 34.28 32.22 -9.95
C PHE A 59 33.12 31.91 -10.89
N TYR A 60 32.77 32.88 -11.74
CA TYR A 60 31.63 32.81 -12.64
C TYR A 60 32.07 33.06 -14.08
N THR A 61 31.82 32.09 -14.96
CA THR A 61 32.24 32.17 -16.36
C THR A 61 31.25 31.49 -17.30
N ALA A 62 31.11 32.03 -18.50
CA ALA A 62 30.42 31.36 -19.61
C ALA A 62 31.35 30.45 -20.45
N SER A 63 32.66 30.54 -20.22
CA SER A 63 33.67 29.84 -21.00
C SER A 63 33.91 28.45 -20.44
N ASP A 64 33.60 27.42 -21.23
CA ASP A 64 33.96 26.04 -20.91
C ASP A 64 35.46 25.87 -20.69
N VAL A 65 36.29 26.61 -21.42
CA VAL A 65 37.76 26.57 -21.28
C VAL A 65 38.20 27.13 -19.93
N GLU A 66 37.60 28.24 -19.47
CA GLU A 66 37.92 28.79 -18.15
C GLU A 66 37.41 27.86 -17.03
N LYS A 67 36.19 27.33 -17.16
CA LYS A 67 35.62 26.34 -16.23
C LYS A 67 36.53 25.12 -16.10
N ASP A 68 36.90 24.48 -17.21
CA ASP A 68 37.71 23.26 -17.21
C ASP A 68 39.14 23.53 -16.67
N ALA A 69 39.73 24.68 -17.02
CA ALA A 69 41.03 25.08 -16.48
C ALA A 69 40.98 25.33 -14.95
N THR A 70 39.88 25.89 -14.46
CA THR A 70 39.68 26.20 -13.04
C THR A 70 39.41 24.94 -12.22
N VAL A 71 38.61 24.00 -12.76
CA VAL A 71 38.45 22.65 -12.19
C VAL A 71 39.79 21.90 -12.17
N ALA A 72 40.56 21.95 -13.26
CA ALA A 72 41.89 21.34 -13.31
C ALA A 72 42.88 21.98 -12.31
N ALA A 73 42.68 23.25 -11.94
CA ALA A 73 43.41 23.95 -10.89
C ALA A 73 42.94 23.60 -9.46
N GLY A 74 41.97 22.70 -9.30
CA GLY A 74 41.52 22.15 -8.02
C GLY A 74 40.29 22.82 -7.41
N TRP A 75 39.51 23.56 -8.20
CA TRP A 75 38.24 24.16 -7.77
C TRP A 75 37.08 23.17 -7.95
N ASN A 76 36.02 23.35 -7.14
CA ASN A 76 34.80 22.56 -7.25
C ASN A 76 33.85 23.21 -8.26
N TYR A 77 33.43 22.44 -9.28
CA TYR A 77 32.35 22.85 -10.16
C TYR A 77 31.00 22.62 -9.47
N GLU A 78 30.24 23.68 -9.25
CA GLU A 78 28.95 23.66 -8.54
C GLU A 78 27.74 23.62 -9.47
N GLY A 79 27.98 23.57 -10.78
CA GLY A 79 26.93 23.54 -11.81
C GLY A 79 26.75 24.89 -12.52
N ILE A 80 25.60 25.04 -13.16
CA ILE A 80 25.19 26.29 -13.82
C ILE A 80 24.51 27.16 -12.75
N GLY A 81 25.08 28.33 -12.45
CA GLY A 81 24.52 29.25 -11.47
C GLY A 81 23.31 30.03 -12.00
N TRP A 82 23.36 30.43 -13.28
CA TRP A 82 22.24 31.04 -14.02
C TRP A 82 22.52 30.97 -15.53
N HIS A 83 21.56 31.39 -16.36
CA HIS A 83 21.80 31.69 -17.76
C HIS A 83 21.80 33.21 -17.95
N ALA A 84 22.72 33.72 -18.78
CA ALA A 84 22.79 35.13 -19.16
C ALA A 84 22.45 35.29 -20.65
N PRO A 85 21.89 36.42 -21.10
CA PRO A 85 21.87 36.75 -22.52
C PRO A 85 23.28 36.73 -23.12
N VAL A 86 23.42 36.25 -24.35
CA VAL A 86 24.66 36.40 -25.14
C VAL A 86 24.89 37.88 -25.48
N THR A 87 23.82 38.66 -25.65
CA THR A 87 23.85 40.12 -25.85
C THR A 87 22.67 40.81 -25.19
N SER A 88 22.87 41.98 -24.57
CA SER A 88 21.82 42.89 -24.12
C SER A 88 22.32 44.35 -24.07
N GLU A 89 21.46 45.31 -23.73
CA GLU A 89 21.86 46.71 -23.50
C GLU A 89 22.66 46.90 -22.21
N THR A 90 22.63 45.92 -21.29
CA THR A 90 23.21 46.01 -19.95
C THR A 90 24.40 45.04 -19.77
N PRO A 91 25.66 45.47 -20.03
CA PRO A 91 26.83 44.62 -19.81
C PRO A 91 27.15 44.43 -18.32
N VAL A 92 27.67 43.24 -17.96
CA VAL A 92 28.28 42.96 -16.65
C VAL A 92 29.80 42.83 -16.82
N TYR A 93 30.53 43.73 -16.19
CA TYR A 93 31.99 43.82 -16.23
C TYR A 93 32.61 42.89 -15.20
N ARG A 94 33.72 42.22 -15.57
CA ARG A 94 34.56 41.45 -14.64
C ARG A 94 35.88 42.18 -14.45
N VAL A 95 36.26 42.41 -13.19
CA VAL A 95 37.56 43.00 -12.82
C VAL A 95 38.27 42.08 -11.83
N TYR A 96 39.60 42.03 -11.91
CA TYR A 96 40.42 41.13 -11.12
C TYR A 96 41.47 41.87 -10.29
N SER A 97 41.52 41.62 -8.98
CA SER A 97 42.45 42.28 -8.05
C SER A 97 43.86 41.68 -8.05
N GLY A 98 44.02 40.47 -8.62
CA GLY A 98 45.19 39.62 -8.39
C GLY A 98 44.88 38.41 -7.51
N THR A 99 43.77 38.44 -6.76
CA THR A 99 43.33 37.35 -5.87
C THR A 99 41.81 37.16 -5.81
N ASP A 100 40.98 38.10 -6.28
CA ASP A 100 39.51 38.04 -6.23
C ASP A 100 38.90 38.60 -7.52
N HIS A 101 37.77 38.05 -7.96
CA HIS A 101 36.98 38.56 -9.08
C HIS A 101 35.75 39.33 -8.60
N HIS A 102 35.55 40.54 -9.13
CA HIS A 102 34.34 41.35 -8.90
C HIS A 102 33.53 41.50 -10.18
N TYR A 103 32.20 41.46 -10.03
CA TYR A 103 31.24 41.55 -11.12
C TYR A 103 30.27 42.71 -10.89
N THR A 104 30.12 43.59 -11.88
CA THR A 104 29.23 44.75 -11.76
C THR A 104 28.65 45.21 -13.09
N LYS A 105 27.41 45.70 -13.08
CA LYS A 105 26.80 46.42 -14.22
C LYS A 105 27.17 47.91 -14.25
N ASP A 106 27.77 48.44 -13.19
CA ASP A 106 28.12 49.85 -13.06
C ASP A 106 29.54 50.11 -13.62
N ALA A 107 29.60 50.84 -14.74
CA ALA A 107 30.87 51.22 -15.37
C ALA A 107 31.72 52.14 -14.47
N GLY A 108 31.10 52.96 -13.61
CA GLY A 108 31.80 53.79 -12.63
C GLY A 108 32.43 52.99 -11.51
N GLU A 109 31.78 51.92 -11.04
CA GLU A 109 32.35 50.97 -10.06
C GLU A 109 33.56 50.25 -10.65
N ARG A 110 33.45 49.76 -11.89
CA ARG A 110 34.59 49.20 -12.65
C ARG A 110 35.75 50.20 -12.76
N ASP A 111 35.48 51.42 -13.23
CA ASP A 111 36.53 52.42 -13.47
C ASP A 111 37.22 52.85 -12.16
N ALA A 112 36.48 52.90 -11.05
CA ALA A 112 37.03 53.16 -9.72
C ALA A 112 37.98 52.03 -9.26
N LEU A 113 37.59 50.77 -9.44
CA LEU A 113 38.44 49.61 -9.10
C LEU A 113 39.72 49.58 -9.96
N VAL A 114 39.61 49.93 -11.25
CA VAL A 114 40.76 50.02 -12.15
C VAL A 114 41.73 51.12 -11.73
N GLN A 115 41.23 52.29 -11.30
CA GLN A 115 42.08 53.35 -10.73
C GLN A 115 42.79 52.92 -9.45
N LEU A 116 42.20 51.98 -8.70
CA LEU A 116 42.78 51.36 -7.51
C LEU A 116 43.73 50.19 -7.83
N GLY A 117 43.99 49.92 -9.12
CA GLY A 117 44.97 48.93 -9.57
C GLY A 117 44.40 47.56 -9.93
N TRP A 118 43.07 47.39 -9.93
CA TRP A 118 42.44 46.18 -10.44
C TRP A 118 42.58 46.12 -11.96
N LYS A 119 42.69 44.90 -12.49
CA LYS A 119 42.74 44.65 -13.93
C LYS A 119 41.33 44.56 -14.49
N ASP A 120 41.01 45.42 -15.46
CA ASP A 120 39.78 45.28 -16.25
C ASP A 120 39.89 44.08 -17.21
N GLU A 121 38.95 43.16 -17.11
CA GLU A 121 38.85 42.01 -18.02
C GLU A 121 37.73 42.19 -19.07
N GLY A 122 37.05 43.34 -19.05
CA GLY A 122 36.01 43.70 -20.00
C GLY A 122 34.64 43.13 -19.63
N THR A 123 33.75 43.10 -20.61
CA THR A 123 32.41 42.53 -20.46
C THR A 123 32.48 41.02 -20.42
N SER A 124 32.06 40.42 -19.31
CA SER A 124 32.07 38.97 -19.09
C SER A 124 30.81 38.31 -19.65
N PHE A 125 29.66 38.92 -19.37
CA PHE A 125 28.34 38.52 -19.87
C PHE A 125 27.39 39.72 -19.78
N TYR A 126 26.12 39.53 -20.12
CA TYR A 126 25.11 40.57 -20.12
C TYR A 126 24.01 40.30 -19.06
N SER A 127 23.37 41.36 -18.55
CA SER A 127 22.18 41.27 -17.70
C SER A 127 20.93 41.17 -18.57
N ASP A 128 19.92 40.46 -18.11
CA ASP A 128 18.61 40.44 -18.76
C ASP A 128 17.91 41.79 -18.59
N ASP A 129 17.68 42.51 -19.69
CA ASP A 129 16.98 43.80 -19.70
C ASP A 129 15.49 43.64 -19.35
N GLN A 130 14.94 42.41 -19.40
CA GLN A 130 13.59 42.11 -18.93
C GLN A 130 13.53 41.77 -17.42
N GLU A 131 14.66 41.82 -16.72
CA GLU A 131 14.75 41.64 -15.27
C GLU A 131 14.14 40.33 -14.74
N ARG A 132 14.24 39.23 -15.50
CA ARG A 132 13.45 38.00 -15.25
C ARG A 132 13.94 37.19 -14.03
N VAL A 133 15.25 37.02 -13.85
CA VAL A 133 15.81 36.24 -12.71
C VAL A 133 16.77 37.11 -11.92
N PRO A 134 16.46 37.53 -10.68
CA PRO A 134 17.35 38.38 -9.89
C PRO A 134 18.60 37.61 -9.43
N LEU A 135 19.77 38.24 -9.53
CA LEU A 135 20.98 37.78 -8.86
C LEU A 135 21.30 38.70 -7.70
N TYR A 136 21.13 38.16 -6.50
CA TYR A 136 21.44 38.86 -5.27
C TYR A 136 22.95 38.96 -5.11
N ARG A 137 23.43 40.16 -4.80
CA ARG A 137 24.84 40.48 -4.48
C ARG A 137 25.01 40.61 -2.98
N GLN A 138 25.94 39.87 -2.38
CA GLN A 138 26.27 39.99 -0.95
C GLN A 138 27.76 40.33 -0.82
N PHE A 139 28.10 41.24 0.07
CA PHE A 139 29.48 41.59 0.41
C PHE A 139 29.85 41.04 1.80
N ASN A 140 31.01 40.40 1.91
CA ASN A 140 31.56 39.92 3.17
C ASN A 140 32.46 41.00 3.80
N PRO A 141 32.00 41.73 4.84
CA PRO A 141 32.81 42.77 5.47
C PRO A 141 34.02 42.22 6.24
N ASN A 142 34.14 40.89 6.38
CA ASN A 142 35.25 40.25 7.10
C ASN A 142 36.45 39.93 6.20
N VAL A 143 36.37 40.20 4.89
CA VAL A 143 37.52 40.10 3.97
C VAL A 143 38.26 41.44 3.97
N ASP A 144 39.52 41.45 4.41
CA ASP A 144 40.39 42.62 4.27
C ASP A 144 41.02 42.62 2.86
N PRO A 145 40.62 43.54 1.96
CA PRO A 145 41.12 43.57 0.59
C PRO A 145 42.62 43.89 0.51
N ASN A 146 43.22 44.44 1.58
CA ASN A 146 44.65 44.76 1.65
C ASN A 146 45.48 43.67 2.32
N ALA A 147 44.88 42.57 2.78
CA ALA A 147 45.61 41.50 3.43
C ALA A 147 46.53 40.78 2.43
N ALA A 148 47.76 40.45 2.86
CA ALA A 148 48.75 39.78 2.01
C ALA A 148 48.35 38.33 1.63
N THR A 149 47.39 37.75 2.35
CA THR A 149 46.80 36.41 2.14
C THR A 149 45.35 36.43 2.63
N ASN A 150 44.46 35.62 2.03
CA ASN A 150 43.03 35.51 2.42
C ASN A 150 42.21 36.80 2.17
N ASN A 151 42.54 37.53 1.10
CA ASN A 151 41.87 38.73 0.63
C ASN A 151 40.91 38.46 -0.56
N ALA A 152 40.35 37.24 -0.63
CA ALA A 152 39.49 36.75 -1.70
C ALA A 152 38.14 36.26 -1.15
N GLY A 153 37.13 36.12 -2.01
CA GLY A 153 35.77 35.73 -1.60
C GLY A 153 35.02 36.87 -0.91
N SER A 154 35.27 38.11 -1.35
CA SER A 154 34.61 39.30 -0.79
C SER A 154 33.15 39.42 -1.22
N HIS A 155 32.76 38.83 -2.36
CA HIS A 155 31.40 38.91 -2.88
C HIS A 155 30.83 37.55 -3.24
N ASN A 156 29.52 37.41 -3.04
CA ASN A 156 28.73 36.28 -3.52
C ASN A 156 27.60 36.77 -4.43
N TYR A 157 27.34 36.02 -5.49
CA TYR A 157 26.30 36.32 -6.47
C TYR A 157 25.46 35.07 -6.67
N THR A 158 24.18 35.13 -6.32
CA THR A 158 23.33 33.95 -6.33
C THR A 158 21.91 34.29 -6.74
N THR A 159 21.29 33.38 -7.48
CA THR A 159 19.85 33.38 -7.74
C THR A 159 19.07 32.80 -6.55
N SER A 160 19.75 32.15 -5.60
CA SER A 160 19.16 31.58 -4.40
C SER A 160 18.93 32.65 -3.33
N LEU A 161 17.67 32.99 -3.10
CA LEU A 161 17.29 33.88 -2.00
C LEU A 161 17.61 33.26 -0.61
N ASP A 162 17.69 31.93 -0.52
CA ASP A 162 18.03 31.23 0.73
C ASP A 162 19.52 31.33 1.04
N GLU A 163 20.38 31.12 0.05
CA GLU A 163 21.82 31.35 0.19
C GLU A 163 22.08 32.82 0.53
N HIS A 164 21.42 33.74 -0.17
CA HIS A 164 21.45 35.16 0.12
C HIS A 164 21.06 35.44 1.59
N SER A 165 19.88 35.01 2.01
CA SER A 165 19.34 35.25 3.35
C SER A 165 20.23 34.62 4.44
N ARG A 166 20.80 33.45 4.15
CA ARG A 166 21.73 32.77 5.06
C ARG A 166 23.03 33.54 5.21
N LEU A 167 23.65 34.00 4.13
CA LEU A 167 24.88 34.81 4.19
C LEU A 167 24.63 36.12 4.94
N VAL A 168 23.52 36.79 4.68
CA VAL A 168 23.11 38.01 5.40
C VAL A 168 22.92 37.72 6.89
N SER A 169 22.25 36.61 7.25
CA SER A 169 22.04 36.24 8.65
C SER A 169 23.33 35.98 9.43
N ILE A 170 24.43 35.61 8.76
CA ILE A 170 25.74 35.35 9.37
C ILE A 170 26.71 36.53 9.23
N GLY A 171 26.19 37.71 8.89
CA GLY A 171 26.94 38.97 8.94
C GLY A 171 27.51 39.46 7.60
N TRP A 172 27.08 38.91 6.47
CA TRP A 172 27.33 39.53 5.17
C TRP A 172 26.36 40.69 4.94
N ASN A 173 26.79 41.69 4.19
CA ASN A 173 25.96 42.83 3.82
C ASN A 173 25.16 42.49 2.55
N ASP A 174 23.85 42.70 2.60
CA ASP A 174 23.00 42.71 1.42
C ASP A 174 23.29 43.97 0.59
N GLU A 175 23.67 43.78 -0.68
CA GLU A 175 23.89 44.87 -1.63
C GLU A 175 22.80 44.94 -2.72
N GLY A 176 21.71 44.21 -2.52
CA GLY A 176 20.56 44.14 -3.42
C GLY A 176 20.81 43.24 -4.64
N ILE A 177 20.13 43.56 -5.74
CA ILE A 177 20.23 42.82 -6.99
C ILE A 177 21.39 43.40 -7.81
N GLY A 178 22.41 42.59 -8.07
CA GLY A 178 23.55 42.98 -8.89
C GLY A 178 23.17 43.09 -10.38
N TRP A 179 22.49 42.07 -10.90
CA TRP A 179 21.97 42.01 -12.27
C TRP A 179 20.88 40.93 -12.37
N TYR A 180 20.39 40.69 -13.59
CA TYR A 180 19.38 39.68 -13.86
C TYR A 180 19.85 38.63 -14.88
N GLY A 181 19.46 37.37 -14.68
CA GLY A 181 19.61 36.29 -15.64
C GLY A 181 18.33 36.07 -16.46
N VAL A 182 18.43 35.24 -17.50
CA VAL A 182 17.32 34.84 -18.38
C VAL A 182 16.71 33.52 -17.93
N SER A 183 15.41 33.37 -18.15
CA SER A 183 14.68 32.13 -17.91
C SER A 183 14.88 31.16 -19.10
N GLY A 184 15.77 30.17 -18.93
CA GLY A 184 15.82 28.94 -19.72
C GLY A 184 16.71 28.93 -20.99
N ALA A 185 17.70 28.04 -21.01
CA ALA A 185 18.09 27.27 -22.20
C ALA A 185 18.35 25.82 -21.80
N GLU A 186 17.92 24.89 -22.66
CA GLU A 186 17.70 23.47 -22.39
C GLU A 186 18.98 22.61 -22.35
N ALA A 187 19.02 21.64 -21.43
CA ALA A 187 19.90 20.46 -21.44
C ALA A 187 19.03 19.18 -21.42
N PRO A 188 19.55 18.02 -21.87
CA PRO A 188 18.73 16.85 -22.22
C PRO A 188 17.99 16.24 -21.02
N VAL A 189 16.76 15.80 -21.32
CA VAL A 189 15.69 15.38 -20.41
C VAL A 189 16.10 14.32 -19.38
N VAL A 190 16.10 14.73 -18.11
CA VAL A 190 15.73 13.88 -16.96
C VAL A 190 14.47 14.53 -16.37
N PRO A 191 13.32 13.84 -16.31
CA PRO A 191 12.07 14.45 -15.89
C PRO A 191 12.09 14.70 -14.38
N VAL A 192 12.11 15.97 -13.97
CA VAL A 192 11.57 16.40 -12.68
C VAL A 192 10.68 17.62 -12.93
N ASP A 193 9.42 17.28 -13.16
CA ASP A 193 8.17 18.02 -12.95
C ASP A 193 8.03 19.53 -13.30
N PRO A 194 7.27 19.90 -14.36
CA PRO A 194 6.83 21.25 -14.70
C PRO A 194 5.62 21.80 -13.89
N PHE A 195 5.17 21.14 -12.81
CA PHE A 195 3.92 21.49 -12.13
C PHE A 195 4.04 22.36 -10.87
N ASN A 196 5.21 22.86 -10.47
CA ASN A 196 5.24 23.81 -9.34
C ASN A 196 4.84 25.24 -9.77
N THR A 197 3.54 25.44 -10.02
CA THR A 197 2.91 26.78 -10.01
C THR A 197 2.08 27.02 -8.75
N GLY A 198 2.03 26.04 -7.83
CA GLY A 198 1.03 25.91 -6.76
C GLY A 198 0.80 27.20 -5.97
N VAL A 199 -0.44 27.71 -6.02
CA VAL A 199 -0.86 28.87 -5.23
C VAL A 199 -1.10 28.41 -3.79
N VAL A 200 -0.01 28.38 -3.02
CA VAL A 200 -0.05 28.19 -1.57
C VAL A 200 -0.55 29.48 -0.93
N ASP A 201 -1.79 29.48 -0.44
CA ASP A 201 -2.40 30.66 0.15
C ASP A 201 -3.13 30.31 1.45
N PRO A 202 -2.50 30.57 2.61
CA PRO A 202 -3.13 30.36 3.92
C PRO A 202 -4.44 31.13 4.09
N SER A 203 -4.68 32.22 3.36
CA SER A 203 -5.91 33.01 3.47
C SER A 203 -7.14 32.31 2.90
N LYS A 204 -6.95 31.26 2.10
CA LYS A 204 -8.03 30.38 1.63
C LYS A 204 -8.56 29.45 2.73
N ALA A 205 -7.77 29.19 3.77
CA ALA A 205 -8.23 28.38 4.89
C ALA A 205 -9.37 29.09 5.63
N CYS A 206 -10.24 28.30 6.23
CA CYS A 206 -11.28 28.81 7.09
C CYS A 206 -10.69 29.29 8.43
N VAL A 207 -11.42 30.20 9.08
CA VAL A 207 -11.07 30.75 10.40
C VAL A 207 -12.02 30.22 11.48
N GLY A 208 -12.48 28.98 11.34
CA GLY A 208 -13.47 28.34 12.21
C GLY A 208 -14.89 28.31 11.63
N GLN A 209 -15.83 27.75 12.38
CA GLN A 209 -17.23 27.58 11.97
C GLN A 209 -18.00 28.88 11.66
N ASP A 210 -17.51 30.03 12.14
CA ASP A 210 -18.11 31.34 11.88
C ASP A 210 -17.53 32.02 10.62
N THR A 211 -16.75 31.29 9.82
CA THR A 211 -16.17 31.82 8.58
C THR A 211 -17.30 32.35 7.68
N PRO A 212 -17.24 33.64 7.25
CA PRO A 212 -18.30 34.22 6.44
C PRO A 212 -18.51 33.47 5.13
N GLY A 213 -19.76 33.16 4.81
CA GLY A 213 -20.12 32.49 3.56
C GLY A 213 -20.04 30.96 3.59
N LEU A 214 -19.71 30.34 4.73
CA LEU A 214 -19.78 28.89 4.86
C LEU A 214 -21.20 28.37 4.59
N ALA A 215 -21.28 27.24 3.91
CA ALA A 215 -22.50 26.46 3.77
C ALA A 215 -23.05 26.05 5.15
N THR A 216 -24.37 26.16 5.29
CA THR A 216 -25.09 25.66 6.46
C THR A 216 -25.16 24.15 6.46
N LEU A 217 -25.37 23.55 7.63
CA LEU A 217 -25.60 22.11 7.74
C LEU A 217 -26.85 21.66 6.95
N GLU A 218 -27.87 22.51 6.84
CA GLU A 218 -29.08 22.23 6.05
C GLU A 218 -28.77 22.17 4.54
N GLU A 219 -27.99 23.12 4.02
CA GLU A 219 -27.52 23.10 2.63
C GLU A 219 -26.65 21.87 2.36
N ALA A 220 -25.70 21.58 3.25
CA ALA A 220 -24.81 20.44 3.13
C ALA A 220 -25.57 19.09 3.15
N THR A 221 -26.61 18.94 3.97
CA THR A 221 -27.36 17.68 4.10
C THR A 221 -28.46 17.50 3.05
N SER A 222 -28.91 18.58 2.39
CA SER A 222 -29.97 18.55 1.37
C SER A 222 -29.46 18.50 -0.08
N HIS A 223 -28.15 18.58 -0.32
CA HIS A 223 -27.54 18.49 -1.64
C HIS A 223 -27.48 17.04 -2.16
N ASN A 224 -27.99 16.78 -3.37
CA ASN A 224 -27.91 15.47 -4.07
C ASN A 224 -28.13 14.26 -3.15
N VAL A 225 -29.25 14.28 -2.42
CA VAL A 225 -29.53 13.27 -1.38
C VAL A 225 -29.82 11.91 -2.00
N LEU A 226 -29.12 10.89 -1.49
CA LEU A 226 -29.38 9.48 -1.76
C LEU A 226 -30.09 8.87 -0.56
N SER A 227 -31.32 8.42 -0.78
CA SER A 227 -32.13 7.72 0.22
C SER A 227 -31.97 6.20 0.11
N PHE A 228 -32.05 5.53 1.27
CA PHE A 228 -31.89 4.08 1.39
C PHE A 228 -32.95 3.47 2.32
N THR A 229 -33.29 2.23 2.01
CA THR A 229 -34.12 1.33 2.81
C THR A 229 -33.32 0.07 3.12
N GLU A 230 -33.77 -0.74 4.08
CA GLU A 230 -33.13 -2.03 4.39
C GLU A 230 -33.00 -2.96 3.17
N ALA A 231 -33.86 -2.81 2.15
CA ALA A 231 -33.77 -3.57 0.90
C ALA A 231 -32.58 -3.17 0.01
N ASP A 232 -31.98 -2.00 0.22
CA ASP A 232 -30.84 -1.47 -0.52
C ASP A 232 -29.49 -1.95 0.01
N LYS A 233 -29.46 -2.64 1.17
CA LYS A 233 -28.25 -3.27 1.69
C LYS A 233 -27.66 -4.19 0.62
N SER A 234 -26.37 -4.02 0.33
CA SER A 234 -25.71 -4.89 -0.63
C SER A 234 -25.83 -6.34 -0.19
N LYS A 235 -26.13 -7.21 -1.16
CA LYS A 235 -26.17 -8.65 -0.98
C LYS A 235 -24.82 -9.29 -1.26
N GLU A 236 -23.83 -8.48 -1.65
CA GLU A 236 -22.48 -8.95 -1.90
C GLU A 236 -21.84 -9.46 -0.61
N VAL A 237 -21.25 -10.65 -0.69
CA VAL A 237 -20.52 -11.23 0.43
C VAL A 237 -19.14 -10.60 0.50
N THR A 238 -18.94 -9.70 1.45
CA THR A 238 -17.62 -9.17 1.78
C THR A 238 -16.83 -10.16 2.61
N VAL A 239 -15.51 -10.12 2.50
CA VAL A 239 -14.61 -11.06 3.18
C VAL A 239 -13.56 -10.27 3.96
N SER A 240 -13.47 -10.50 5.27
CA SER A 240 -12.39 -9.96 6.10
C SER A 240 -11.23 -10.96 6.23
N GLN A 241 -10.01 -10.46 6.34
CA GLN A 241 -8.80 -11.26 6.54
C GLN A 241 -8.13 -10.93 7.89
N GLU A 242 -7.71 -11.96 8.63
CA GLU A 242 -6.91 -11.84 9.86
C GLU A 242 -5.74 -12.84 9.84
N THR A 243 -4.55 -12.39 10.28
CA THR A 243 -3.39 -13.25 10.53
C THR A 243 -3.33 -13.61 12.01
N ILE A 244 -3.35 -14.91 12.32
CA ILE A 244 -3.43 -15.40 13.70
C ILE A 244 -2.23 -16.32 13.99
N PRO A 245 -1.35 -16.00 14.94
CA PRO A 245 -0.36 -16.96 15.42
C PRO A 245 -1.06 -18.07 16.21
N TYR A 246 -0.72 -19.34 15.92
CA TYR A 246 -1.39 -20.49 16.55
C TYR A 246 -0.43 -21.47 17.24
N LEU A 247 0.84 -21.52 16.82
CA LEU A 247 1.83 -22.43 17.39
C LEU A 247 3.20 -21.76 17.47
N HIS A 248 3.74 -21.69 18.70
CA HIS A 248 5.12 -21.28 18.94
C HIS A 248 6.06 -22.48 18.79
N THR A 249 7.03 -22.38 17.89
CA THR A 249 8.01 -23.43 17.60
C THR A 249 9.40 -22.83 17.45
N SER A 250 10.39 -23.64 17.05
CA SER A 250 11.72 -23.14 16.72
C SER A 250 12.21 -23.61 15.35
N ASP A 251 12.90 -22.70 14.66
CA ASP A 251 13.62 -22.92 13.42
C ASP A 251 15.11 -22.69 13.65
N TYR A 252 15.94 -23.74 13.53
CA TYR A 252 17.37 -23.72 13.90
C TYR A 252 17.66 -23.05 15.27
N GLY A 253 16.76 -23.25 16.24
CA GLY A 253 16.86 -22.69 17.59
C GLY A 253 16.35 -21.25 17.74
N LYS A 254 15.91 -20.59 16.65
CA LYS A 254 15.22 -19.31 16.70
C LYS A 254 13.73 -19.53 16.91
N PRO A 255 13.07 -18.81 17.84
CA PRO A 255 11.62 -18.87 17.99
C PRO A 255 10.90 -18.42 16.72
N VAL A 256 9.88 -19.18 16.30
CA VAL A 256 9.02 -18.86 15.16
C VAL A 256 7.57 -19.15 15.56
N ASP A 257 6.67 -18.22 15.27
CA ASP A 257 5.23 -18.44 15.37
C ASP A 257 4.68 -18.85 14.02
N LEU A 258 4.09 -20.06 13.95
CA LEU A 258 3.33 -20.47 12.77
C LEU A 258 1.98 -19.77 12.77
N GLN A 259 1.52 -19.38 11.59
CA GLN A 259 0.36 -18.50 11.42
C GLN A 259 -0.81 -19.19 10.68
N ILE A 260 -2.00 -18.65 10.91
CA ILE A 260 -3.22 -18.95 10.15
C ILE A 260 -3.67 -17.66 9.48
N GLU A 261 -3.96 -17.73 8.17
CA GLU A 261 -4.69 -16.70 7.45
C GLU A 261 -6.17 -17.06 7.44
N LEU A 262 -6.97 -16.31 8.18
CA LEU A 262 -8.40 -16.54 8.33
C LEU A 262 -9.21 -15.59 7.46
N LEU A 263 -9.92 -16.14 6.48
CA LEU A 263 -10.94 -15.44 5.72
C LEU A 263 -12.30 -15.69 6.35
N THR A 264 -12.98 -14.62 6.76
CA THR A 264 -14.31 -14.68 7.35
C THR A 264 -15.30 -13.93 6.45
N PRO A 265 -16.27 -14.60 5.82
CA PRO A 265 -17.30 -13.91 5.06
C PRO A 265 -18.25 -13.15 5.99
N SER A 266 -18.85 -12.08 5.50
CA SER A 266 -19.84 -11.27 6.24
C SER A 266 -21.07 -12.08 6.68
N THR A 267 -21.36 -13.18 5.98
CA THR A 267 -22.43 -14.14 6.27
C THR A 267 -22.05 -15.18 7.33
N ALA A 268 -20.82 -15.17 7.84
CA ALA A 268 -20.37 -16.17 8.82
C ALA A 268 -21.10 -16.04 10.16
N GLU A 269 -21.55 -17.18 10.69
CA GLU A 269 -22.25 -17.31 11.96
C GLU A 269 -21.62 -18.42 12.81
N ASN A 270 -21.34 -18.11 14.08
CA ASN A 270 -20.80 -19.08 15.04
C ASN A 270 -21.79 -20.25 15.23
N GLY A 271 -21.27 -21.49 15.24
CA GLY A 271 -22.09 -22.69 15.39
C GLY A 271 -22.96 -23.05 14.17
N LYS A 272 -22.85 -22.33 13.04
CA LYS A 272 -23.58 -22.65 11.80
C LYS A 272 -22.67 -22.82 10.59
N THR A 273 -21.78 -21.85 10.37
CA THR A 273 -20.93 -21.75 9.18
C THR A 273 -19.89 -22.88 9.16
N PRO A 274 -19.71 -23.61 8.06
CA PRO A 274 -18.65 -24.61 7.95
C PRO A 274 -17.26 -23.96 7.89
N LEU A 275 -16.27 -24.66 8.44
CA LEU A 275 -14.85 -24.32 8.33
C LEU A 275 -14.20 -25.15 7.21
N LEU A 276 -13.48 -24.47 6.32
CA LEU A 276 -12.52 -25.10 5.43
C LEU A 276 -11.10 -24.79 5.89
N VAL A 277 -10.34 -25.81 6.25
CA VAL A 277 -8.91 -25.70 6.50
C VAL A 277 -8.17 -25.89 5.19
N TRP A 278 -7.46 -24.85 4.74
CA TRP A 278 -6.70 -24.87 3.50
C TRP A 278 -5.21 -25.07 3.77
N ILE A 279 -4.56 -25.90 2.96
CA ILE A 279 -3.13 -26.17 3.05
C ILE A 279 -2.49 -25.88 1.69
N ASN A 280 -1.61 -24.88 1.65
CA ASN A 280 -0.94 -24.47 0.43
C ASN A 280 0.14 -25.47 0.01
N GLY A 281 0.17 -25.77 -1.29
CA GLY A 281 1.25 -26.51 -1.93
C GLY A 281 2.55 -25.71 -1.96
N GLY A 282 3.67 -26.41 -1.84
CA GLY A 282 5.00 -25.80 -1.81
C GLY A 282 6.13 -26.82 -1.92
N GLY A 283 5.87 -28.00 -2.50
CA GLY A 283 6.85 -29.08 -2.61
C GLY A 283 7.44 -29.51 -1.27
N PHE A 284 6.66 -29.44 -0.18
CA PHE A 284 7.13 -29.65 1.20
C PHE A 284 8.18 -28.65 1.73
N THR A 285 8.72 -27.76 0.89
CA THR A 285 9.80 -26.80 1.24
C THR A 285 9.28 -25.40 1.54
N ASN A 286 8.07 -25.07 1.06
CA ASN A 286 7.37 -23.82 1.33
C ASN A 286 6.01 -24.06 2.01
N SER A 287 5.57 -23.09 2.82
CA SER A 287 4.26 -23.10 3.48
C SER A 287 3.81 -21.65 3.75
N ASP A 288 3.55 -20.88 2.69
CA ASP A 288 2.99 -19.54 2.83
C ASP A 288 1.47 -19.62 3.08
N ALA A 289 0.98 -19.13 4.23
CA ALA A 289 -0.45 -19.10 4.53
C ALA A 289 -1.24 -18.13 3.63
N ALA A 290 -0.59 -17.11 3.05
CA ALA A 290 -1.22 -16.12 2.16
C ALA A 290 -1.39 -16.61 0.71
N GLY A 291 -0.80 -17.75 0.33
CA GLY A 291 -0.92 -18.32 -1.01
C GLY A 291 -2.35 -18.70 -1.44
N ASN A 292 -2.56 -18.89 -2.75
CA ASN A 292 -3.82 -19.32 -3.38
C ASN A 292 -5.06 -18.52 -2.93
N LEU A 293 -4.93 -17.18 -2.85
CA LEU A 293 -6.00 -16.30 -2.36
C LEU A 293 -7.29 -16.46 -3.17
N GLU A 294 -7.22 -16.49 -4.50
CA GLU A 294 -8.38 -16.64 -5.40
C GLU A 294 -9.24 -17.86 -5.06
N THR A 295 -8.62 -19.03 -4.95
CA THR A 295 -9.31 -20.27 -4.59
C THR A 295 -9.95 -20.17 -3.20
N ARG A 296 -9.22 -19.60 -2.22
CA ARG A 296 -9.76 -19.41 -0.86
C ARG A 296 -10.91 -18.42 -0.82
N LEU A 297 -10.88 -17.36 -1.63
CA LEU A 297 -11.97 -16.39 -1.76
C LEU A 297 -13.22 -17.02 -2.34
N SER A 298 -13.08 -17.92 -3.32
CA SER A 298 -14.21 -18.66 -3.89
C SER A 298 -14.98 -19.44 -2.81
N PHE A 299 -14.28 -20.12 -1.91
CA PHE A 299 -14.92 -20.79 -0.76
C PHE A 299 -15.49 -19.81 0.26
N ALA A 300 -14.78 -18.73 0.56
CA ALA A 300 -15.26 -17.72 1.51
C ALA A 300 -16.58 -17.09 1.03
N LYS A 301 -16.63 -16.67 -0.24
CA LYS A 301 -17.85 -16.13 -0.88
C LYS A 301 -18.97 -17.15 -0.99
N ALA A 302 -18.65 -18.44 -1.05
CA ALA A 302 -19.62 -19.54 -0.98
C ALA A 302 -20.16 -19.84 0.43
N GLY A 303 -19.75 -19.07 1.45
CA GLY A 303 -20.28 -19.17 2.81
C GLY A 303 -19.47 -20.04 3.76
N TYR A 304 -18.18 -20.26 3.48
CA TYR A 304 -17.25 -20.95 4.37
C TYR A 304 -16.37 -19.95 5.11
N THR A 305 -16.11 -20.20 6.40
CA THR A 305 -14.93 -19.61 7.03
C THR A 305 -13.72 -20.40 6.55
N VAL A 306 -12.69 -19.74 6.03
CA VAL A 306 -11.53 -20.42 5.42
C VAL A 306 -10.26 -20.10 6.21
N ALA A 307 -9.62 -21.12 6.76
CA ALA A 307 -8.39 -21.00 7.53
C ALA A 307 -7.22 -21.64 6.77
N SER A 308 -6.35 -20.81 6.20
CA SER A 308 -5.14 -21.27 5.52
C SER A 308 -4.00 -21.40 6.53
N VAL A 309 -3.44 -22.61 6.66
CA VAL A 309 -2.54 -22.96 7.77
C VAL A 309 -1.10 -23.02 7.29
N GLN A 310 -0.22 -22.28 7.97
CA GLN A 310 1.23 -22.46 7.85
C GLN A 310 1.69 -23.63 8.71
N HIS A 311 2.60 -24.46 8.19
CA HIS A 311 3.24 -25.54 8.92
C HIS A 311 4.76 -25.50 8.72
N ARG A 312 5.52 -26.22 9.56
CA ARG A 312 6.96 -26.38 9.32
C ARG A 312 7.20 -27.11 7.99
N THR A 313 8.30 -26.78 7.33
CA THR A 313 8.69 -27.35 6.03
C THR A 313 9.87 -28.32 6.20
N SER A 314 10.19 -29.07 5.13
CA SER A 314 11.29 -30.04 5.08
C SER A 314 12.68 -29.40 5.31
N ALA A 315 12.79 -28.08 5.16
CA ALA A 315 13.99 -27.32 5.46
C ALA A 315 14.32 -27.27 6.96
N VAL A 316 13.32 -27.45 7.83
CA VAL A 316 13.44 -27.22 9.28
C VAL A 316 12.97 -28.42 10.11
N SER A 317 12.11 -29.28 9.55
CA SER A 317 11.61 -30.48 10.24
C SER A 317 11.28 -31.62 9.26
N GLN A 318 11.25 -32.85 9.78
CA GLN A 318 10.92 -34.06 9.02
C GLN A 318 9.49 -34.52 9.33
N PHE A 319 8.88 -35.31 8.46
CA PHE A 319 7.65 -36.03 8.80
C PHE A 319 7.83 -36.83 10.12
N PRO A 320 6.84 -36.84 11.04
CA PRO A 320 5.48 -36.29 10.92
C PRO A 320 5.30 -34.84 11.44
N ALA A 321 6.36 -34.09 11.73
CA ALA A 321 6.25 -32.77 12.36
C ALA A 321 5.35 -31.77 11.61
N PRO A 322 5.39 -31.64 10.27
CA PRO A 322 4.45 -30.79 9.55
C PRO A 322 2.98 -31.23 9.70
N LEU A 323 2.71 -32.53 9.70
CA LEU A 323 1.36 -33.06 9.92
C LEU A 323 0.86 -32.77 11.35
N GLN A 324 1.74 -32.88 12.34
CA GLN A 324 1.46 -32.52 13.73
C GLN A 324 1.08 -31.04 13.85
N ASP A 325 1.77 -30.15 13.14
CA ASP A 325 1.50 -28.71 13.12
C ASP A 325 0.11 -28.40 12.55
N ILE A 326 -0.27 -29.05 11.45
CA ILE A 326 -1.58 -28.88 10.81
C ILE A 326 -2.71 -29.41 11.72
N LYS A 327 -2.51 -30.59 12.30
CA LYS A 327 -3.46 -31.15 13.28
C LYS A 327 -3.60 -30.25 14.51
N ALA A 328 -2.50 -29.62 14.97
CA ALA A 328 -2.54 -28.63 16.04
C ALA A 328 -3.32 -27.36 15.65
N ALA A 329 -3.21 -26.89 14.41
CA ALA A 329 -4.02 -25.77 13.90
C ALA A 329 -5.51 -26.09 13.93
N ILE A 330 -5.92 -27.29 13.52
CA ILE A 330 -7.33 -27.74 13.57
C ILE A 330 -7.84 -27.73 15.01
N ARG A 331 -7.07 -28.28 15.96
CA ARG A 331 -7.43 -28.27 17.40
C ARG A 331 -7.52 -26.85 17.95
N PHE A 332 -6.57 -25.99 17.61
CA PHE A 332 -6.56 -24.58 18.00
C PHE A 332 -7.80 -23.84 17.50
N LEU A 333 -8.16 -24.02 16.22
CA LEU A 333 -9.37 -23.44 15.64
C LEU A 333 -10.61 -23.93 16.38
N LYS A 334 -10.77 -25.25 16.57
CA LYS A 334 -11.94 -25.82 17.27
C LYS A 334 -12.06 -25.32 18.72
N ALA A 335 -10.97 -25.26 19.47
CA ALA A 335 -10.95 -24.65 20.80
C ALA A 335 -11.37 -23.17 20.76
N GLY A 336 -10.91 -22.43 19.75
CA GLY A 336 -11.25 -21.03 19.55
C GLY A 336 -12.74 -20.77 19.22
N ALA A 337 -13.42 -21.73 18.59
CA ALA A 337 -14.86 -21.67 18.35
C ALA A 337 -15.70 -21.89 19.64
N ASP A 338 -15.17 -22.64 20.60
CA ASP A 338 -15.84 -22.97 21.87
C ASP A 338 -15.74 -21.90 22.96
N ASN A 339 -14.65 -21.11 22.94
CA ASN A 339 -14.38 -20.14 24.00
C ASN A 339 -15.46 -19.03 24.07
N GLU A 340 -15.63 -18.41 25.25
CA GLU A 340 -16.74 -17.52 25.68
C GLU A 340 -17.02 -16.27 24.80
N LYS A 341 -16.40 -16.12 23.63
CA LYS A 341 -16.66 -15.02 22.69
C LYS A 341 -16.92 -15.44 21.25
N GLY A 342 -16.96 -16.75 20.93
CA GLY A 342 -17.17 -17.20 19.54
C GLY A 342 -16.22 -16.48 18.56
N LYS A 343 -14.93 -16.38 18.94
CA LYS A 343 -13.94 -15.50 18.28
C LYS A 343 -13.87 -15.79 16.78
N TYR A 344 -14.00 -17.07 16.41
CA TYR A 344 -14.03 -17.52 15.03
C TYR A 344 -15.43 -18.03 14.69
N LYS A 345 -16.03 -17.47 13.63
CA LYS A 345 -17.45 -17.70 13.29
C LYS A 345 -17.60 -18.97 12.44
N PHE A 346 -17.61 -20.14 13.08
CA PHE A 346 -17.90 -21.41 12.42
C PHE A 346 -18.45 -22.46 13.40
N ASP A 347 -18.93 -23.59 12.86
CA ASP A 347 -19.31 -24.79 13.61
C ASP A 347 -18.13 -25.76 13.68
N LYS A 348 -17.62 -26.01 14.88
CA LYS A 348 -16.47 -26.90 15.12
C LYS A 348 -16.71 -28.36 14.70
N ASN A 349 -17.96 -28.75 14.45
CA ASN A 349 -18.34 -30.08 13.99
C ASN A 349 -18.47 -30.16 12.46
N LYS A 350 -18.29 -29.05 11.75
CA LYS A 350 -18.33 -28.94 10.28
C LYS A 350 -16.99 -28.43 9.75
N VAL A 351 -15.97 -29.27 9.83
CA VAL A 351 -14.58 -28.93 9.46
C VAL A 351 -14.12 -29.83 8.32
N ALA A 352 -13.97 -29.26 7.12
CA ALA A 352 -13.32 -29.92 6.00
C ALA A 352 -11.87 -29.48 5.87
N VAL A 353 -11.05 -30.28 5.18
CA VAL A 353 -9.68 -29.92 4.81
C VAL A 353 -9.49 -29.99 3.31
N ALA A 354 -8.76 -29.04 2.75
CA ALA A 354 -8.40 -29.02 1.34
C ALA A 354 -6.96 -28.56 1.16
N GLY A 355 -6.33 -28.95 0.06
CA GLY A 355 -5.04 -28.41 -0.31
C GLY A 355 -4.64 -28.80 -1.73
N ASN A 356 -3.60 -28.15 -2.22
CA ASN A 356 -3.04 -28.41 -3.55
C ASN A 356 -1.61 -28.95 -3.49
N SER A 357 -1.22 -29.81 -4.42
CA SER A 357 0.14 -30.39 -4.49
C SER A 357 0.55 -31.04 -3.15
N SER A 358 1.69 -30.66 -2.55
CA SER A 358 2.09 -31.10 -1.21
C SER A 358 1.06 -30.77 -0.11
N GLY A 359 0.27 -29.70 -0.28
CA GLY A 359 -0.85 -29.39 0.59
C GLY A 359 -2.02 -30.35 0.42
N GLY A 360 -2.26 -30.85 -0.81
CA GLY A 360 -3.20 -31.93 -1.10
C GLY A 360 -2.78 -33.23 -0.41
N TYR A 361 -1.48 -33.56 -0.44
CA TYR A 361 -0.92 -34.66 0.36
C TYR A 361 -1.22 -34.50 1.85
N TYR A 362 -1.02 -33.30 2.43
CA TYR A 362 -1.30 -33.10 3.85
C TYR A 362 -2.80 -33.11 4.17
N ALA A 363 -3.66 -32.60 3.29
CA ALA A 363 -5.11 -32.69 3.41
C ALA A 363 -5.55 -34.16 3.43
N THR A 364 -5.03 -34.97 2.51
CA THR A 364 -5.23 -36.41 2.46
C THR A 364 -4.71 -37.08 3.72
N MET A 365 -3.49 -36.78 4.18
CA MET A 365 -2.94 -37.33 5.43
C MET A 365 -3.80 -36.97 6.65
N VAL A 366 -4.29 -35.73 6.76
CA VAL A 366 -5.20 -35.33 7.84
C VAL A 366 -6.47 -36.17 7.82
N GLY A 367 -7.09 -36.33 6.65
CA GLY A 367 -8.32 -37.10 6.48
C GLY A 367 -8.17 -38.57 6.85
N VAL A 368 -7.18 -39.26 6.27
CA VAL A 368 -6.97 -40.71 6.49
C VAL A 368 -6.41 -41.01 7.88
N THR A 369 -5.81 -40.04 8.56
CA THR A 369 -5.34 -40.20 9.96
C THR A 369 -6.28 -39.57 10.98
N SER A 370 -7.55 -39.34 10.62
CA SER A 370 -8.57 -38.88 11.56
C SER A 370 -8.66 -39.85 12.74
N ASN A 371 -8.52 -39.35 13.97
CA ASN A 371 -8.52 -40.12 15.22
C ASN A 371 -7.39 -41.17 15.38
N VAL A 372 -6.37 -41.20 14.52
CA VAL A 372 -5.15 -42.00 14.73
C VAL A 372 -4.25 -41.27 15.73
N ASP A 373 -4.13 -41.78 16.96
CA ASP A 373 -3.29 -41.16 18.01
C ASP A 373 -1.78 -41.37 17.77
N THR A 374 -1.38 -42.61 17.49
CA THR A 374 0.03 -43.00 17.42
C THR A 374 0.32 -43.87 16.18
N ILE A 375 1.42 -43.59 15.49
CA ILE A 375 1.95 -44.40 14.38
C ILE A 375 3.29 -45.03 14.77
N SER A 376 3.68 -46.10 14.08
CA SER A 376 5.05 -46.62 14.14
C SER A 376 5.92 -45.86 13.14
N TYR A 377 6.91 -45.09 13.62
CA TYR A 377 7.77 -44.30 12.76
C TYR A 377 9.25 -44.49 13.13
N PRO A 378 10.16 -44.68 12.16
CA PRO A 378 11.60 -44.79 12.44
C PRO A 378 12.19 -43.51 13.05
N ASP A 379 12.88 -43.64 14.17
CA ASP A 379 13.68 -42.56 14.77
C ASP A 379 14.99 -42.31 13.99
N ARG A 380 15.83 -41.40 14.48
CA ARG A 380 17.13 -41.08 13.84
C ARG A 380 18.10 -42.26 13.75
N SER A 381 17.92 -43.30 14.58
CA SER A 381 18.71 -44.54 14.51
C SER A 381 18.14 -45.56 13.53
N GLY A 382 16.99 -45.26 12.91
CA GLY A 382 16.24 -46.18 12.05
C GLY A 382 15.34 -47.14 12.82
N LYS A 383 15.27 -47.04 14.16
CA LYS A 383 14.43 -47.90 14.99
C LYS A 383 12.98 -47.40 14.95
N ALA A 384 12.05 -48.26 14.58
CA ALA A 384 10.62 -47.95 14.66
C ALA A 384 10.20 -47.69 16.11
N VAL A 385 9.63 -46.51 16.37
CA VAL A 385 9.15 -46.09 17.68
C VAL A 385 7.70 -45.58 17.60
N PRO A 386 6.90 -45.76 18.68
CA PRO A 386 5.59 -45.14 18.77
C PRO A 386 5.71 -43.61 18.71
N THR A 387 5.09 -42.99 17.73
CA THR A 387 5.13 -41.55 17.47
C THR A 387 3.72 -40.98 17.42
N LYS A 388 3.42 -40.01 18.29
CA LYS A 388 2.10 -39.37 18.35
C LYS A 388 1.87 -38.45 17.14
N LEU A 389 0.64 -38.43 16.62
CA LEU A 389 0.22 -37.48 15.58
C LEU A 389 -0.42 -36.22 16.18
N ASP A 390 -1.05 -36.34 17.35
CA ASP A 390 -1.60 -35.21 18.09
C ASP A 390 -0.67 -34.84 19.26
N VAL A 391 -0.03 -33.68 19.14
CA VAL A 391 0.93 -33.12 20.11
C VAL A 391 0.66 -31.63 20.33
N GLY A 392 1.23 -31.07 21.40
CA GLY A 392 1.11 -29.65 21.73
C GLY A 392 -0.15 -29.32 22.55
N ALA A 393 -0.72 -28.14 22.32
CA ALA A 393 -1.87 -27.62 23.05
C ALA A 393 -3.22 -28.14 22.51
N ASN A 394 -4.29 -27.87 23.28
CA ASN A 394 -5.69 -28.17 22.94
C ASN A 394 -5.97 -29.66 22.65
N LEU A 395 -5.28 -30.58 23.35
CA LEU A 395 -5.42 -32.04 23.17
C LEU A 395 -6.79 -32.59 23.61
N ASP A 396 -7.60 -31.78 24.28
CA ASP A 396 -9.02 -32.03 24.54
C ASP A 396 -9.89 -31.91 23.28
N GLN A 397 -9.39 -31.27 22.22
CA GLN A 397 -10.05 -31.15 20.93
C GLN A 397 -9.55 -32.22 19.95
N SER A 398 -10.46 -32.79 19.15
CA SER A 398 -10.11 -33.72 18.08
C SER A 398 -9.57 -33.00 16.83
N SER A 399 -8.49 -33.53 16.24
CA SER A 399 -7.95 -33.08 14.94
C SER A 399 -8.67 -33.66 13.72
N ALA A 400 -9.72 -34.47 13.92
CA ALA A 400 -10.44 -35.10 12.82
C ALA A 400 -11.29 -34.10 12.01
N VAL A 401 -11.52 -34.44 10.75
CA VAL A 401 -12.23 -33.61 9.75
C VAL A 401 -13.37 -34.40 9.12
N ASN A 402 -14.34 -33.72 8.53
CA ASN A 402 -15.55 -34.33 7.98
C ASN A 402 -15.41 -34.75 6.50
N ALA A 403 -14.53 -34.09 5.75
CA ALA A 403 -14.31 -34.34 4.32
C ALA A 403 -12.94 -33.82 3.86
N VAL A 404 -12.43 -34.37 2.75
CA VAL A 404 -11.16 -33.96 2.14
C VAL A 404 -11.36 -33.53 0.69
N ILE A 405 -10.69 -32.44 0.27
CA ILE A 405 -10.45 -32.12 -1.13
C ILE A 405 -8.95 -32.17 -1.44
N ASP A 406 -8.57 -32.99 -2.39
CA ASP A 406 -7.19 -33.14 -2.86
C ASP A 406 -7.05 -32.58 -4.29
N TYR A 407 -6.37 -31.46 -4.44
CA TYR A 407 -5.97 -30.92 -5.74
C TYR A 407 -4.58 -31.45 -6.11
N TYR A 408 -4.54 -32.48 -6.97
CA TYR A 408 -3.34 -33.07 -7.57
C TYR A 408 -2.21 -33.36 -6.56
N GLY A 409 -2.58 -33.80 -5.37
CA GLY A 409 -1.65 -34.15 -4.30
C GLY A 409 -1.01 -35.53 -4.48
N VAL A 410 0.01 -35.75 -3.65
CA VAL A 410 0.72 -37.02 -3.61
C VAL A 410 -0.05 -38.00 -2.73
N SER A 411 -0.34 -39.20 -3.24
CA SER A 411 -1.02 -40.25 -2.48
C SER A 411 -0.06 -41.32 -1.92
N ASP A 412 1.14 -41.44 -2.49
CA ASP A 412 2.25 -42.28 -2.02
C ASP A 412 3.55 -41.73 -2.64
N LEU A 413 4.62 -41.62 -1.84
CA LEU A 413 5.87 -40.98 -2.27
C LEU A 413 6.64 -41.80 -3.33
N THR A 414 6.32 -43.08 -3.53
CA THR A 414 6.97 -43.96 -4.53
C THR A 414 6.26 -44.01 -5.88
N ILE A 415 5.07 -43.41 -6.01
CA ILE A 415 4.30 -43.43 -7.27
C ILE A 415 4.16 -42.04 -7.90
N ILE A 416 4.90 -41.04 -7.40
CA ILE A 416 4.85 -39.64 -7.88
C ILE A 416 5.09 -39.58 -9.40
N GLY A 417 6.07 -40.32 -9.92
CA GLY A 417 6.36 -40.39 -11.35
C GLY A 417 5.69 -41.53 -12.11
N ALA A 418 4.83 -42.34 -11.48
CA ALA A 418 4.34 -43.59 -12.05
C ALA A 418 3.63 -43.38 -13.40
N GLY A 419 3.97 -44.15 -14.43
CA GLY A 419 3.36 -44.03 -15.75
C GLY A 419 3.84 -42.83 -16.59
N LEU A 420 4.72 -41.97 -16.08
CA LEU A 420 5.37 -40.91 -16.84
C LEU A 420 6.61 -41.43 -17.60
N SER A 421 7.34 -40.56 -18.29
CA SER A 421 8.57 -40.94 -18.99
C SER A 421 9.62 -41.53 -18.02
N GLN A 422 10.49 -42.39 -18.55
CA GLN A 422 11.56 -42.99 -17.74
C GLN A 422 12.47 -41.93 -17.10
N GLU A 423 12.76 -40.85 -17.81
CA GLU A 423 13.55 -39.72 -17.31
C GLU A 423 12.91 -39.07 -16.08
N LEU A 424 11.60 -38.80 -16.13
CA LEU A 424 10.86 -38.25 -14.99
C LEU A 424 10.83 -39.22 -13.82
N GLN A 425 10.58 -40.51 -14.07
CA GLN A 425 10.65 -41.55 -13.04
C GLN A 425 12.03 -41.65 -12.38
N ASP A 426 13.11 -41.56 -13.17
CA ASP A 426 14.48 -41.62 -12.67
C ASP A 426 14.84 -40.37 -11.85
N SER A 427 14.28 -39.20 -12.20
CA SER A 427 14.48 -37.97 -11.42
C SER A 427 14.00 -38.10 -9.97
N HIS A 428 12.89 -38.82 -9.74
CA HIS A 428 12.34 -39.07 -8.41
C HIS A 428 13.16 -40.03 -7.55
N LYS A 429 14.16 -40.72 -8.12
CA LYS A 429 15.08 -41.58 -7.36
C LYS A 429 16.16 -40.81 -6.61
N SER A 430 16.34 -39.52 -6.92
CA SER A 430 17.35 -38.68 -6.31
C SER A 430 17.07 -38.45 -4.82
N ALA A 431 18.14 -38.40 -4.01
CA ALA A 431 18.06 -38.04 -2.60
C ALA A 431 17.78 -36.54 -2.37
N ALA A 432 17.84 -35.72 -3.41
CA ALA A 432 17.60 -34.28 -3.35
C ALA A 432 16.14 -33.91 -3.66
N THR A 433 15.27 -34.88 -3.95
CA THR A 433 13.87 -34.61 -4.24
C THR A 433 13.12 -34.14 -3.00
N THR A 434 12.05 -33.39 -3.22
CA THR A 434 11.25 -32.80 -2.15
C THR A 434 10.65 -33.83 -1.19
N GLU A 435 10.25 -34.98 -1.72
CA GLU A 435 9.74 -36.12 -0.98
C GLU A 435 10.83 -36.83 -0.17
N ALA A 436 12.08 -36.89 -0.66
CA ALA A 436 13.21 -37.39 0.12
C ALA A 436 13.57 -36.43 1.26
N LEU A 437 13.56 -35.12 0.98
CA LEU A 437 13.78 -34.07 1.98
C LEU A 437 12.72 -34.08 3.09
N LEU A 438 11.45 -34.37 2.76
CA LEU A 438 10.39 -34.53 3.77
C LEU A 438 10.73 -35.61 4.82
N LEU A 439 11.34 -36.72 4.40
CA LEU A 439 11.65 -37.86 5.28
C LEU A 439 13.04 -37.80 5.93
N ASN A 440 14.00 -37.20 5.24
CA ASN A 440 15.42 -37.20 5.63
C ASN A 440 15.95 -35.82 6.03
N GLY A 441 15.19 -34.75 5.79
CA GLY A 441 15.66 -33.37 5.96
C GLY A 441 16.78 -33.02 4.97
N ALA A 442 17.32 -31.80 5.10
CA ALA A 442 18.45 -31.38 4.29
C ALA A 442 19.72 -32.22 4.59
N ALA A 443 20.31 -32.80 3.55
CA ALA A 443 21.54 -33.59 3.65
C ALA A 443 22.77 -32.68 3.81
N ALA A 444 23.03 -32.21 5.03
CA ALA A 444 24.21 -31.37 5.33
C ALA A 444 25.47 -32.16 5.73
N ALA A 445 25.31 -33.29 6.42
CA ALA A 445 26.42 -34.08 6.99
C ALA A 445 26.29 -35.61 6.82
N GLN A 446 25.26 -36.07 6.12
CA GLN A 446 24.98 -37.49 5.88
C GLN A 446 24.74 -37.74 4.39
N LYS A 447 25.04 -38.97 3.94
CA LYS A 447 24.72 -39.40 2.58
C LYS A 447 23.20 -39.32 2.39
N GLY A 448 22.75 -38.52 1.42
CA GLY A 448 21.34 -38.47 1.06
C GLY A 448 20.85 -39.82 0.55
N VAL A 449 19.63 -40.20 0.92
CA VAL A 449 18.96 -41.42 0.47
C VAL A 449 17.61 -41.04 -0.14
N GLY A 450 17.33 -41.55 -1.35
CA GLY A 450 16.07 -41.32 -2.05
C GLY A 450 14.93 -42.21 -1.53
N VAL A 451 13.68 -41.87 -1.85
CA VAL A 451 12.49 -42.58 -1.33
C VAL A 451 12.34 -44.01 -1.85
N PHE A 452 13.07 -44.40 -2.89
CA PHE A 452 13.06 -45.74 -3.48
C PHE A 452 14.13 -46.69 -2.89
N ASP A 453 14.97 -46.22 -1.97
CA ASP A 453 15.96 -47.07 -1.31
C ASP A 453 15.28 -47.99 -0.27
N ASP A 454 15.69 -49.26 -0.20
CA ASP A 454 15.12 -50.25 0.73
C ASP A 454 15.16 -49.79 2.20
N SER A 455 16.18 -49.00 2.58
CA SER A 455 16.30 -48.45 3.94
C SER A 455 15.20 -47.44 4.29
N MET A 456 14.49 -46.91 3.28
CA MET A 456 13.45 -45.89 3.45
C MET A 456 12.04 -46.47 3.56
N ILE A 457 11.84 -47.75 3.23
CA ILE A 457 10.50 -48.40 3.16
C ILE A 457 9.65 -48.04 4.39
N ALA A 458 10.16 -48.28 5.60
CA ALA A 458 9.39 -48.03 6.82
C ALA A 458 8.96 -46.55 7.01
N LYS A 459 9.82 -45.59 6.64
CA LYS A 459 9.47 -44.16 6.70
C LYS A 459 8.44 -43.81 5.62
N VAL A 460 8.62 -44.33 4.42
CA VAL A 460 7.74 -44.03 3.30
C VAL A 460 6.36 -44.66 3.50
N SER A 461 6.27 -45.91 3.99
CA SER A 461 4.99 -46.54 4.34
C SER A 461 4.23 -45.71 5.37
N ALA A 462 4.91 -45.23 6.40
CA ALA A 462 4.30 -44.41 7.45
C ALA A 462 3.94 -42.99 6.96
N ALA A 463 4.61 -42.49 5.94
CA ALA A 463 4.28 -41.23 5.27
C ALA A 463 3.37 -41.41 4.05
N SER A 464 2.85 -42.61 3.78
CA SER A 464 1.96 -42.86 2.64
C SER A 464 0.50 -42.83 3.09
N PRO A 465 -0.33 -41.92 2.57
CA PRO A 465 -1.76 -41.92 2.83
C PRO A 465 -2.46 -43.27 2.62
N LEU A 466 -1.99 -44.08 1.66
CA LEU A 466 -2.58 -45.38 1.34
C LEU A 466 -2.53 -46.40 2.49
N SER A 467 -1.62 -46.21 3.45
CA SER A 467 -1.45 -47.08 4.63
C SER A 467 -2.58 -46.95 5.67
N TYR A 468 -3.42 -45.94 5.55
CA TYR A 468 -4.38 -45.54 6.59
C TYR A 468 -5.84 -45.70 6.16
N ILE A 469 -6.10 -46.17 4.94
CA ILE A 469 -7.44 -46.20 4.35
C ILE A 469 -8.19 -47.48 4.74
N ASP A 470 -9.35 -47.28 5.38
CA ASP A 470 -10.36 -48.27 5.68
C ASP A 470 -11.78 -47.65 5.66
N SER A 471 -12.80 -48.41 6.07
CA SER A 471 -14.20 -47.96 6.07
C SER A 471 -14.54 -46.83 7.06
N ASN A 472 -13.61 -46.44 7.94
CA ASN A 472 -13.75 -45.28 8.84
C ASN A 472 -13.19 -44.00 8.21
N THR A 473 -12.58 -44.08 7.04
CA THR A 473 -12.03 -42.93 6.32
C THR A 473 -13.17 -42.02 5.81
N VAL A 474 -12.96 -40.71 5.90
CA VAL A 474 -13.94 -39.67 5.52
C VAL A 474 -14.11 -39.58 3.99
N PRO A 475 -15.18 -38.96 3.46
CA PRO A 475 -15.36 -38.75 2.02
C PRO A 475 -14.25 -37.90 1.37
N PHE A 476 -13.94 -38.20 0.11
CA PHE A 476 -12.91 -37.52 -0.69
C PHE A 476 -13.43 -36.95 -2.00
N LEU A 477 -12.95 -35.75 -2.34
CA LEU A 477 -12.99 -35.19 -3.69
C LEU A 477 -11.56 -35.00 -4.19
N MET A 478 -11.27 -35.42 -5.43
CA MET A 478 -9.95 -35.32 -6.04
C MET A 478 -10.02 -34.63 -7.41
N PHE A 479 -9.09 -33.72 -7.67
CA PHE A 479 -8.88 -33.12 -8.99
C PHE A 479 -7.47 -33.44 -9.51
N HIS A 480 -7.31 -33.74 -10.80
CA HIS A 480 -5.99 -33.95 -11.41
C HIS A 480 -5.95 -33.50 -12.87
N GLY A 481 -4.86 -32.91 -13.33
CA GLY A 481 -4.68 -32.54 -14.74
C GLY A 481 -4.11 -33.69 -15.58
N THR A 482 -4.55 -33.87 -16.84
CA THR A 482 -4.00 -34.94 -17.71
C THR A 482 -2.57 -34.69 -18.18
N ALA A 483 -2.11 -33.44 -18.16
CA ALA A 483 -0.76 -33.04 -18.55
C ALA A 483 0.16 -32.80 -17.33
N ASP A 484 -0.23 -33.23 -16.13
CA ASP A 484 0.60 -33.12 -14.94
C ASP A 484 1.80 -34.10 -15.00
N THR A 485 2.99 -33.53 -15.17
CA THR A 485 4.26 -34.27 -15.19
C THR A 485 5.04 -34.15 -13.88
N LEU A 486 4.55 -33.37 -12.90
CA LEU A 486 5.20 -33.23 -11.60
C LEU A 486 4.66 -34.25 -10.60
N VAL A 487 3.35 -34.45 -10.59
CA VAL A 487 2.69 -35.53 -9.85
C VAL A 487 1.80 -36.28 -10.81
N SER A 488 2.13 -37.54 -11.06
CA SER A 488 1.40 -38.37 -12.01
C SER A 488 -0.09 -38.51 -11.65
N PRO A 489 -1.01 -38.42 -12.62
CA PRO A 489 -2.42 -38.74 -12.44
C PRO A 489 -2.69 -40.15 -11.90
N VAL A 490 -1.71 -41.06 -12.03
CA VAL A 490 -1.76 -42.40 -11.45
C VAL A 490 -1.91 -42.34 -9.92
N ALA A 491 -1.34 -41.33 -9.26
CA ALA A 491 -1.45 -41.14 -7.82
C ALA A 491 -2.92 -40.98 -7.37
N SER A 492 -3.64 -39.99 -7.93
CA SER A 492 -5.06 -39.78 -7.59
C SER A 492 -5.95 -40.97 -8.00
N LYS A 493 -5.62 -41.67 -9.09
CA LYS A 493 -6.36 -42.88 -9.48
C LYS A 493 -6.14 -44.04 -8.51
N MET A 494 -4.91 -44.22 -8.02
CA MET A 494 -4.58 -45.23 -7.02
C MET A 494 -5.26 -44.94 -5.69
N LEU A 495 -5.29 -43.66 -5.28
CA LEU A 495 -6.04 -43.21 -4.10
C LEU A 495 -7.53 -43.53 -4.22
N GLN A 496 -8.16 -43.18 -5.34
CA GLN A 496 -9.56 -43.51 -5.61
C GLN A 496 -9.82 -45.01 -5.48
N ASN A 497 -9.03 -45.85 -6.17
CA ASN A 497 -9.21 -47.31 -6.13
C ASN A 497 -9.16 -47.85 -4.70
N ARG A 498 -8.27 -47.30 -3.86
CA ARG A 498 -8.11 -47.74 -2.46
C ARG A 498 -9.29 -47.32 -1.59
N LEU A 499 -9.79 -46.11 -1.77
CA LEU A 499 -10.96 -45.57 -1.07
C LEU A 499 -12.24 -46.31 -1.48
N ASP A 500 -12.44 -46.55 -2.78
CA ASP A 500 -13.59 -47.30 -3.31
C ASP A 500 -13.60 -48.74 -2.77
N ALA A 501 -12.44 -49.40 -2.73
CA ALA A 501 -12.31 -50.75 -2.15
C ALA A 501 -12.59 -50.79 -0.65
N ALA A 502 -12.46 -49.67 0.06
CA ALA A 502 -12.80 -49.52 1.47
C ALA A 502 -14.27 -49.10 1.69
N GLY A 503 -15.03 -48.85 0.62
CA GLY A 503 -16.42 -48.39 0.68
C GLY A 503 -16.57 -46.92 1.06
N VAL A 504 -15.51 -46.12 0.89
CA VAL A 504 -15.52 -44.67 1.14
C VAL A 504 -16.09 -43.95 -0.06
N HIS A 505 -16.92 -42.92 0.16
CA HIS A 505 -17.43 -42.09 -0.94
C HIS A 505 -16.29 -41.30 -1.58
N THR A 506 -16.12 -41.45 -2.89
CA THR A 506 -15.15 -40.69 -3.66
C THR A 506 -15.76 -40.00 -4.87
N GLU A 507 -15.31 -38.78 -5.13
CA GLU A 507 -15.48 -38.10 -6.40
C GLU A 507 -14.09 -37.78 -6.96
N ARG A 508 -13.87 -38.08 -8.25
CA ARG A 508 -12.61 -37.79 -8.92
C ARG A 508 -12.87 -37.17 -10.28
N TYR A 509 -12.33 -35.98 -10.50
CA TYR A 509 -12.42 -35.26 -11.77
C TYR A 509 -11.02 -35.08 -12.37
N VAL A 510 -10.90 -35.42 -13.64
CA VAL A 510 -9.66 -35.22 -14.40
C VAL A 510 -9.87 -34.11 -15.41
N ILE A 511 -8.97 -33.14 -15.42
CA ILE A 511 -9.06 -31.94 -16.25
C ILE A 511 -8.16 -32.12 -17.46
N GLU A 512 -8.78 -32.16 -18.64
CA GLU A 512 -8.11 -32.37 -19.90
C GLU A 512 -7.15 -31.21 -20.24
N GLY A 513 -5.89 -31.53 -20.54
CA GLY A 513 -4.84 -30.59 -20.91
C GLY A 513 -4.25 -29.77 -19.75
N ALA A 514 -4.80 -29.87 -18.54
CA ALA A 514 -4.28 -29.14 -17.38
C ALA A 514 -2.99 -29.78 -16.85
N GLY A 515 -2.04 -28.94 -16.43
CA GLY A 515 -0.78 -29.36 -15.79
C GLY A 515 -0.90 -29.48 -14.26
N HIS A 516 0.21 -29.26 -13.55
CA HIS A 516 0.27 -29.27 -12.09
C HIS A 516 -0.28 -27.97 -11.46
N GLY A 517 -1.59 -27.73 -11.66
CA GLY A 517 -2.28 -26.49 -11.31
C GLY A 517 -2.69 -25.66 -12.52
N GLY A 518 -3.31 -24.50 -12.27
CA GLY A 518 -3.83 -23.58 -13.28
C GLY A 518 -5.26 -23.13 -13.01
N LYS A 519 -5.73 -22.12 -13.76
CA LYS A 519 -7.06 -21.49 -13.56
C LYS A 519 -8.23 -22.48 -13.64
N GLN A 520 -8.08 -23.56 -14.41
CA GLN A 520 -9.09 -24.62 -14.56
C GLN A 520 -9.44 -25.32 -13.24
N PHE A 521 -8.54 -25.32 -12.26
CA PHE A 521 -8.79 -25.91 -10.95
C PHE A 521 -9.55 -24.97 -10.02
N GLU A 522 -9.40 -23.66 -10.22
CA GLU A 522 -9.86 -22.62 -9.30
C GLU A 522 -11.22 -22.02 -9.72
N GLN A 523 -11.60 -22.18 -10.98
CA GLN A 523 -12.74 -21.50 -11.59
C GLN A 523 -13.79 -22.47 -12.16
N GLY A 524 -14.97 -21.92 -12.46
CA GLY A 524 -16.05 -22.60 -13.17
C GLY A 524 -16.46 -23.91 -12.50
N LYS A 525 -16.60 -24.97 -13.31
CA LYS A 525 -17.10 -26.28 -12.85
C LYS A 525 -16.26 -26.90 -11.73
N SER A 526 -14.96 -26.63 -11.66
CA SER A 526 -14.11 -27.19 -10.58
C SER A 526 -14.49 -26.61 -9.23
N ALA A 527 -14.59 -25.28 -9.14
CA ALA A 527 -15.01 -24.59 -7.93
C ALA A 527 -16.45 -24.99 -7.53
N GLU A 528 -17.37 -25.06 -8.50
CA GLU A 528 -18.75 -25.51 -8.26
C GLU A 528 -18.79 -26.94 -7.70
N ARG A 529 -18.03 -27.88 -8.27
CA ARG A 529 -17.92 -29.27 -7.79
C ARG A 529 -17.38 -29.34 -6.37
N ALA A 530 -16.33 -28.57 -6.09
CA ALA A 530 -15.75 -28.48 -4.75
C ALA A 530 -16.74 -27.96 -3.72
N ILE A 531 -17.44 -26.87 -4.03
CA ILE A 531 -18.46 -26.29 -3.15
C ILE A 531 -19.64 -27.25 -2.94
N ASN A 532 -20.12 -27.90 -4.00
CA ASN A 532 -21.23 -28.86 -3.91
C ASN A 532 -20.88 -30.09 -3.08
N PHE A 533 -19.66 -30.61 -3.24
CA PHE A 533 -19.13 -31.68 -2.42
C PHE A 533 -19.08 -31.27 -0.94
N LEU A 534 -18.52 -30.10 -0.62
CA LEU A 534 -18.46 -29.64 0.77
C LEU A 534 -19.86 -29.40 1.36
N ASN A 535 -20.79 -28.83 0.59
CA ASN A 535 -22.17 -28.63 1.05
C ASN A 535 -22.86 -29.94 1.41
N THR A 536 -22.43 -31.06 0.79
CA THR A 536 -22.97 -32.40 1.04
C THR A 536 -22.24 -33.11 2.18
N TYR A 537 -20.91 -32.98 2.26
CA TYR A 537 -20.07 -33.85 3.08
C TYR A 537 -19.36 -33.17 4.25
N ALA A 538 -19.25 -31.83 4.29
CA ALA A 538 -18.57 -31.13 5.38
C ALA A 538 -19.25 -31.27 6.75
N ASN A 539 -20.48 -31.81 6.81
CA ASN A 539 -21.22 -32.15 8.02
C ASN A 539 -21.33 -33.66 8.27
N THR A 540 -20.65 -34.50 7.48
CA THR A 540 -20.65 -35.96 7.67
C THR A 540 -20.08 -36.29 9.05
N PRO A 541 -20.78 -37.06 9.90
CA PRO A 541 -20.23 -37.44 11.21
C PRO A 541 -18.89 -38.18 11.06
N VAL A 542 -17.88 -37.71 11.78
CA VAL A 542 -16.59 -38.40 11.85
C VAL A 542 -16.74 -39.64 12.72
N SER A 543 -16.25 -40.80 12.25
CA SER A 543 -16.17 -42.02 13.07
C SER A 543 -15.26 -41.80 14.27
N ASN A 544 -15.72 -42.12 15.49
CA ASN A 544 -14.87 -42.11 16.68
C ASN A 544 -13.86 -43.28 16.72
N VAL A 545 -13.93 -44.19 15.74
CA VAL A 545 -12.99 -45.31 15.60
C VAL A 545 -11.86 -44.86 14.68
N ALA A 546 -10.63 -44.98 15.17
CA ALA A 546 -9.44 -44.73 14.37
C ALA A 546 -9.37 -45.72 13.19
N PRO A 547 -9.03 -45.25 11.97
CA PRO A 547 -8.71 -46.14 10.86
C PRO A 547 -7.61 -47.14 11.20
N THR A 548 -7.71 -48.33 10.64
CA THR A 548 -6.72 -49.39 10.79
C THR A 548 -5.46 -49.02 10.02
N VAL A 549 -4.32 -48.96 10.73
CA VAL A 549 -3.02 -48.71 10.10
C VAL A 549 -2.44 -50.02 9.57
N ASP A 550 -2.25 -50.09 8.26
CA ASP A 550 -1.63 -51.22 7.58
C ASP A 550 -0.50 -50.70 6.68
N LEU A 551 0.69 -50.62 7.26
CA LEU A 551 1.90 -50.12 6.61
C LEU A 551 2.35 -50.99 5.43
N SER A 552 1.80 -52.18 5.23
CA SER A 552 2.12 -52.99 4.04
C SER A 552 1.40 -52.48 2.78
N LYS A 553 0.41 -51.60 2.94
CA LYS A 553 -0.40 -51.07 1.84
C LYS A 553 0.10 -49.77 1.25
N GLY A 554 0.84 -48.96 2.02
CA GLY A 554 1.72 -47.93 1.50
C GLY A 554 3.08 -48.54 1.20
N THR A 555 3.71 -48.14 0.11
CA THR A 555 4.93 -48.78 -0.42
C THR A 555 4.85 -50.30 -0.55
N LYS A 556 4.03 -50.79 -1.48
CA LYS A 556 4.56 -51.90 -2.27
C LYS A 556 5.73 -51.33 -3.07
N ALA A 557 6.79 -52.10 -3.29
CA ALA A 557 7.49 -51.97 -4.56
C ALA A 557 6.45 -52.34 -5.63
N TYR A 558 5.57 -51.40 -5.99
CA TYR A 558 4.44 -51.68 -6.84
C TYR A 558 5.01 -52.18 -8.15
N ALA A 559 4.72 -53.43 -8.47
CA ALA A 559 5.02 -53.94 -9.79
C ALA A 559 4.21 -53.10 -10.79
N ALA A 560 4.72 -52.91 -12.01
CA ALA A 560 4.06 -52.05 -12.98
C ALA A 560 2.60 -52.48 -13.26
N GLU A 561 2.32 -53.79 -13.14
CA GLU A 561 1.00 -54.40 -13.27
C GLU A 561 0.03 -54.11 -12.10
N ASP A 562 0.52 -53.72 -10.93
CA ASP A 562 -0.29 -53.37 -9.76
C ASP A 562 -0.77 -51.90 -9.81
N LEU A 563 -0.24 -51.10 -10.73
CA LEU A 563 -0.56 -49.68 -10.89
C LEU A 563 -1.53 -49.45 -12.06
N PRO A 564 -2.48 -48.51 -11.94
CA PRO A 564 -3.22 -48.02 -13.09
C PRO A 564 -2.25 -47.46 -14.15
N THR A 565 -2.51 -47.76 -15.41
CA THR A 565 -1.84 -47.09 -16.52
C THR A 565 -2.22 -45.61 -16.57
N LEU A 566 -1.39 -44.77 -17.21
CA LEU A 566 -1.70 -43.35 -17.40
C LEU A 566 -3.01 -43.17 -18.19
N GLU A 567 -3.29 -44.04 -19.16
CA GLU A 567 -4.56 -44.05 -19.90
C GLU A 567 -5.75 -44.30 -18.97
N GLN A 568 -5.67 -45.29 -18.08
CA GLN A 568 -6.73 -45.53 -17.08
C GLN A 568 -6.86 -44.39 -16.06
N ALA A 569 -5.74 -43.74 -15.71
CA ALA A 569 -5.74 -42.62 -14.79
C ALA A 569 -6.35 -41.35 -15.42
N THR A 570 -6.20 -41.17 -16.73
CA THR A 570 -6.71 -39.99 -17.45
C THR A 570 -8.04 -40.23 -18.16
N ALA A 571 -8.55 -41.47 -18.13
CA ALA A 571 -9.84 -41.83 -18.69
C ALA A 571 -10.98 -40.98 -18.11
N GLY A 572 -11.86 -40.51 -19.00
CA GLY A 572 -13.00 -39.66 -18.62
C GLY A 572 -12.62 -38.21 -18.33
N ALA A 573 -11.43 -37.76 -18.72
CA ALA A 573 -11.03 -36.37 -18.59
C ALA A 573 -11.98 -35.43 -19.34
N GLU A 574 -12.29 -34.32 -18.68
CA GLU A 574 -13.21 -33.32 -19.19
C GLU A 574 -12.46 -32.00 -19.42
N GLN A 575 -12.82 -31.30 -20.50
CA GLN A 575 -12.40 -29.93 -20.64
C GLN A 575 -13.20 -29.03 -19.71
N ILE A 576 -12.51 -28.22 -18.92
CA ILE A 576 -13.10 -27.21 -18.06
C ILE A 576 -12.81 -25.85 -18.67
N ALA A 577 -13.89 -25.20 -19.12
CA ALA A 577 -13.81 -23.83 -19.61
C ALA A 577 -13.47 -22.89 -18.44
N THR A 578 -12.47 -22.03 -18.66
CA THR A 578 -12.18 -20.89 -17.80
C THR A 578 -12.79 -19.64 -18.41
N ASP A 579 -13.16 -18.68 -17.57
CA ASP A 579 -13.58 -17.37 -18.06
C ASP A 579 -12.33 -16.51 -18.37
N PRO A 580 -12.05 -16.20 -19.65
CA PRO A 580 -10.89 -15.36 -20.00
C PRO A 580 -11.02 -13.93 -19.45
N ASP A 581 -12.24 -13.50 -19.11
CA ASP A 581 -12.52 -12.19 -18.56
C ASP A 581 -12.50 -12.12 -17.03
N HIS A 582 -12.35 -13.25 -16.35
CA HIS A 582 -12.24 -13.32 -14.90
C HIS A 582 -10.87 -12.84 -14.40
N TRP A 583 -10.89 -11.91 -13.46
CA TRP A 583 -9.69 -11.44 -12.76
C TRP A 583 -9.27 -12.44 -11.70
N THR A 584 -8.06 -12.99 -11.83
CA THR A 584 -7.42 -13.70 -10.72
C THR A 584 -6.76 -12.68 -9.80
N ILE A 585 -7.07 -12.72 -8.50
CA ILE A 585 -6.53 -11.74 -7.54
C ILE A 585 -5.31 -12.31 -6.80
N GLY A 586 -4.14 -11.74 -7.08
CA GLY A 586 -2.93 -11.94 -6.29
C GLY A 586 -2.87 -10.95 -5.12
N GLN A 587 -2.16 -11.33 -4.05
CA GLN A 587 -1.90 -10.46 -2.90
C GLN A 587 -0.42 -10.48 -2.53
N THR A 588 0.16 -9.30 -2.37
CA THR A 588 1.50 -9.12 -1.79
C THR A 588 1.39 -8.25 -0.55
N ARG A 589 1.94 -8.70 0.58
CA ARG A 589 1.82 -8.02 1.87
C ARG A 589 3.17 -7.61 2.43
N ASP A 590 3.11 -6.74 3.44
CA ASP A 590 4.27 -6.30 4.23
C ASP A 590 5.40 -5.70 3.37
N ILE A 591 5.04 -5.10 2.23
CA ILE A 591 5.98 -4.46 1.32
C ILE A 591 6.55 -3.23 2.03
N ALA A 592 7.84 -3.25 2.32
CA ALA A 592 8.54 -2.09 2.86
C ALA A 592 8.68 -1.02 1.77
N TYR A 593 7.89 0.06 1.86
CA TYR A 593 7.94 1.14 0.88
C TYR A 593 8.71 2.37 1.39
N LYS A 594 8.84 2.52 2.72
CA LYS A 594 9.57 3.62 3.36
C LYS A 594 10.16 3.18 4.69
N THR A 595 11.38 3.59 4.98
CA THR A 595 12.00 3.41 6.30
C THR A 595 12.36 4.76 6.90
N ILE A 596 11.92 4.99 8.13
CA ILE A 596 12.06 6.25 8.85
C ILE A 596 13.06 6.02 9.97
N SER A 597 14.16 6.76 9.95
CA SER A 597 15.22 6.64 10.94
C SER A 597 15.30 7.93 11.77
N GLU A 598 14.92 7.86 13.04
CA GLU A 598 14.94 8.99 13.97
C GLU A 598 15.57 8.58 15.30
N LYS A 599 16.53 9.39 15.80
CA LYS A 599 17.16 9.23 17.12
C LYS A 599 17.66 7.81 17.44
N GLY A 600 18.19 7.10 16.44
CA GLY A 600 18.71 5.73 16.60
C GLY A 600 17.64 4.63 16.59
N THR A 601 16.37 4.98 16.36
CA THR A 601 15.28 4.03 16.10
C THR A 601 14.90 4.07 14.63
N SER A 602 14.48 2.93 14.08
CA SER A 602 14.00 2.82 12.71
C SER A 602 12.61 2.22 12.68
N LYS A 603 11.68 2.86 11.96
CA LYS A 603 10.34 2.34 11.67
C LYS A 603 10.19 2.15 10.17
N THR A 604 9.91 0.92 9.75
CA THR A 604 9.52 0.62 8.37
C THR A 604 8.01 0.74 8.23
N LEU A 605 7.55 1.52 7.25
CA LEU A 605 6.15 1.59 6.85
C LEU A 605 5.89 0.58 5.74
N LYS A 606 4.74 -0.07 5.83
CA LYS A 606 4.38 -1.20 4.98
C LYS A 606 3.22 -0.89 4.04
N MET A 607 3.20 -1.55 2.90
CA MET A 607 2.10 -1.50 1.93
C MET A 607 1.61 -2.91 1.64
N HIS A 608 0.31 -3.10 1.47
CA HIS A 608 -0.27 -4.32 0.92
C HIS A 608 -0.90 -4.00 -0.43
N ILE A 609 -0.70 -4.88 -1.40
CA ILE A 609 -1.17 -4.71 -2.78
C ILE A 609 -2.00 -5.91 -3.19
N LEU A 610 -3.19 -5.67 -3.75
CA LEU A 610 -3.93 -6.66 -4.53
C LEU A 610 -3.67 -6.40 -6.02
N THR A 611 -3.25 -7.43 -6.74
CA THR A 611 -2.91 -7.36 -8.16
C THR A 611 -3.86 -8.25 -8.95
N PRO A 612 -4.83 -7.69 -9.68
CA PRO A 612 -5.65 -8.47 -10.60
C PRO A 612 -4.85 -8.83 -11.86
N SER A 613 -4.99 -10.07 -12.34
CA SER A 613 -4.41 -10.49 -13.61
C SER A 613 -5.31 -11.42 -14.41
N LYS A 614 -5.37 -11.19 -15.73
CA LYS A 614 -5.95 -12.13 -16.71
C LYS A 614 -4.93 -13.12 -17.28
N GLY A 615 -3.63 -12.95 -17.05
CA GLY A 615 -2.56 -13.80 -17.57
C GLY A 615 -1.31 -12.98 -17.92
N LYS A 616 -0.32 -13.58 -18.60
CA LYS A 616 0.97 -12.92 -18.88
C LYS A 616 0.91 -11.68 -19.78
N ASP A 617 -0.16 -11.51 -20.55
CA ASP A 617 -0.30 -10.47 -21.58
C ASP A 617 -1.33 -9.39 -21.20
N ASP A 618 -1.64 -9.28 -19.91
CA ASP A 618 -2.68 -8.41 -19.41
C ASP A 618 -2.04 -7.05 -19.07
N GLY A 619 -2.16 -6.04 -19.95
CA GLY A 619 -1.40 -4.79 -19.82
C GLY A 619 -1.61 -3.99 -18.51
N PRO A 620 -0.86 -2.89 -18.31
CA PRO A 620 -0.85 -2.10 -17.08
C PRO A 620 -2.24 -1.67 -16.59
N ARG A 621 -2.43 -1.64 -15.27
CA ARG A 621 -3.73 -1.39 -14.62
C ARG A 621 -3.78 -0.08 -13.84
N PRO A 622 -4.91 0.65 -13.90
CA PRO A 622 -5.10 1.81 -13.03
C PRO A 622 -5.06 1.38 -11.56
N VAL A 623 -4.62 2.28 -10.70
CA VAL A 623 -4.43 2.03 -9.27
C VAL A 623 -5.50 2.73 -8.46
N LEU A 624 -6.12 2.01 -7.52
CA LEU A 624 -6.77 2.60 -6.35
C LEU A 624 -5.75 2.61 -5.22
N TYR A 625 -5.27 3.78 -4.85
CA TYR A 625 -4.32 3.97 -3.76
C TYR A 625 -5.01 4.54 -2.53
N VAL A 626 -4.63 4.05 -1.36
CA VAL A 626 -5.22 4.44 -0.07
C VAL A 626 -4.10 4.67 0.95
N ALA A 627 -3.93 5.91 1.39
CA ALA A 627 -3.14 6.22 2.58
C ALA A 627 -3.92 5.83 3.85
N ALA A 628 -3.58 4.70 4.46
CA ALA A 628 -4.36 4.12 5.55
C ALA A 628 -4.28 4.95 6.83
N CYS A 629 -5.31 5.75 7.09
CA CYS A 629 -5.39 6.59 8.27
C CYS A 629 -6.80 6.61 8.85
N GLY A 630 -6.96 6.15 10.09
CA GLY A 630 -8.20 6.19 10.84
C GLY A 630 -8.05 7.06 12.07
N GLY A 631 -8.87 8.11 12.19
CA GLY A 631 -8.84 9.06 13.31
C GLY A 631 -7.45 9.63 13.63
N PHE A 632 -6.58 9.74 12.62
CA PHE A 632 -5.17 10.12 12.74
C PHE A 632 -4.29 9.24 13.64
N ASN A 633 -4.85 8.23 14.32
CA ASN A 633 -4.20 7.44 15.38
C ASN A 633 -4.11 5.95 15.07
N LYS A 634 -4.64 5.51 13.92
CA LYS A 634 -4.57 4.12 13.44
C LYS A 634 -4.13 4.10 11.99
N SER A 635 -3.21 3.20 11.67
CA SER A 635 -2.83 2.90 10.30
C SER A 635 -2.72 1.39 10.14
N ASN A 636 -3.47 0.84 9.19
CA ASN A 636 -3.46 -0.59 8.87
C ASN A 636 -3.55 -0.73 7.34
N PRO A 637 -2.55 -1.33 6.67
CA PRO A 637 -2.55 -1.52 5.22
C PRO A 637 -3.53 -2.63 4.77
N ASN A 638 -4.78 -2.62 5.23
CA ASN A 638 -5.74 -3.67 4.93
C ASN A 638 -6.33 -3.54 3.52
N ALA A 639 -5.64 -4.12 2.53
CA ALA A 639 -6.09 -4.11 1.14
C ALA A 639 -7.38 -4.93 0.89
N MET A 640 -7.70 -5.90 1.75
CA MET A 640 -8.91 -6.74 1.58
C MET A 640 -10.22 -5.95 1.74
N SER A 641 -10.20 -4.84 2.48
CA SER A 641 -11.36 -3.93 2.55
C SER A 641 -11.75 -3.34 1.19
N TYR A 642 -10.84 -3.39 0.22
CA TYR A 642 -10.97 -2.82 -1.11
C TYR A 642 -10.96 -3.91 -2.21
N LEU A 643 -11.16 -5.19 -1.85
CA LEU A 643 -11.12 -6.33 -2.78
C LEU A 643 -12.00 -6.12 -4.02
N ARG A 644 -13.20 -5.54 -3.88
CA ARG A 644 -14.12 -5.34 -5.01
C ARG A 644 -13.50 -4.56 -6.17
N TYR A 645 -12.56 -3.65 -5.89
CA TYR A 645 -11.91 -2.86 -6.92
C TYR A 645 -10.86 -3.70 -7.67
N ALA A 646 -10.17 -4.60 -6.97
CA ALA A 646 -9.32 -5.60 -7.62
C ALA A 646 -10.14 -6.53 -8.51
N GLU A 647 -11.33 -6.94 -8.08
CA GLU A 647 -12.27 -7.74 -8.89
C GLU A 647 -12.86 -6.99 -10.08
N ARG A 648 -12.68 -5.66 -10.13
CA ARG A 648 -12.98 -4.81 -11.30
C ARG A 648 -11.76 -4.56 -12.20
N GLY A 649 -10.57 -5.05 -11.82
CA GLY A 649 -9.34 -4.90 -12.60
C GLY A 649 -8.44 -3.73 -12.20
N TYR A 650 -8.69 -3.09 -11.06
CA TYR A 650 -7.79 -2.08 -10.48
C TYR A 650 -6.72 -2.74 -9.62
N VAL A 651 -5.47 -2.29 -9.71
CA VAL A 651 -4.52 -2.61 -8.65
C VAL A 651 -4.90 -1.82 -7.41
N VAL A 652 -5.02 -2.49 -6.27
CA VAL A 652 -5.37 -1.85 -5.00
C VAL A 652 -4.11 -1.79 -4.15
N ALA A 653 -3.66 -0.60 -3.77
CA ALA A 653 -2.48 -0.40 -2.95
C ALA A 653 -2.84 0.38 -1.69
N VAL A 654 -2.69 -0.24 -0.52
CA VAL A 654 -3.00 0.38 0.77
C VAL A 654 -1.71 0.55 1.57
N ALA A 655 -1.34 1.79 1.85
CA ALA A 655 -0.08 2.17 2.49
C ALA A 655 -0.27 2.55 3.95
N GLU A 656 0.52 1.97 4.84
CA GLU A 656 0.64 2.43 6.21
C GLU A 656 1.29 3.81 6.23
N VAL A 657 0.78 4.75 7.03
CA VAL A 657 1.40 6.06 7.30
C VAL A 657 1.73 6.19 8.78
N ARG A 658 2.64 7.11 9.14
CA ARG A 658 2.78 7.49 10.55
C ARG A 658 1.47 8.10 11.06
N VAL A 659 1.22 7.92 12.35
CA VAL A 659 0.01 8.36 13.04
C VAL A 659 0.37 8.92 14.42
N ILE A 660 -0.49 9.79 14.96
CA ILE A 660 -0.33 10.33 16.33
C ILE A 660 -0.34 9.17 17.35
N PRO A 661 0.30 9.34 18.52
CA PRO A 661 1.04 10.51 18.99
C PRO A 661 2.52 10.54 18.56
N ASN A 662 2.96 9.58 17.75
CA ASN A 662 4.37 9.43 17.39
C ASN A 662 4.80 10.29 16.20
N THR A 663 3.89 11.08 15.65
CA THR A 663 4.15 12.03 14.56
C THR A 663 3.19 13.21 14.67
N THR A 664 3.50 14.28 13.95
CA THR A 664 2.62 15.41 13.65
C THR A 664 2.67 15.64 12.14
N ASN A 665 1.80 16.50 11.61
CA ASN A 665 2.01 16.97 10.25
C ASN A 665 3.37 17.69 10.08
N PRO A 666 4.01 17.58 8.90
CA PRO A 666 3.56 16.90 7.68
C PRO A 666 3.86 15.39 7.61
N GLY A 667 4.21 14.72 8.70
CA GLY A 667 4.69 13.33 8.71
C GLY A 667 3.81 12.32 7.94
N PRO A 668 2.49 12.24 8.22
CA PRO A 668 1.58 11.35 7.49
C PRO A 668 1.47 11.70 5.99
N LEU A 669 1.51 13.00 5.64
CA LEU A 669 1.45 13.47 4.25
C LEU A 669 2.71 13.04 3.48
N GLN A 670 3.88 13.20 4.09
CA GLN A 670 5.16 12.74 3.53
C GLN A 670 5.19 11.23 3.30
N ASP A 671 4.48 10.47 4.12
CA ASP A 671 4.40 9.02 4.00
C ASP A 671 3.46 8.63 2.85
N ALA A 672 2.29 9.27 2.78
CA ALA A 672 1.32 9.09 1.69
C ALA A 672 1.92 9.42 0.31
N LYS A 673 2.59 10.57 0.16
CA LYS A 673 3.27 10.95 -1.10
C LYS A 673 4.40 9.98 -1.45
N ALA A 674 5.18 9.52 -0.47
CA ALA A 674 6.23 8.53 -0.71
C ALA A 674 5.68 7.18 -1.19
N GLY A 675 4.50 6.75 -0.72
CA GLY A 675 3.84 5.54 -1.21
C GLY A 675 3.47 5.62 -2.69
N ILE A 676 2.95 6.76 -3.16
CA ILE A 676 2.64 7.01 -4.58
C ILE A 676 3.91 6.96 -5.44
N ARG A 677 4.97 7.68 -5.02
CA ARG A 677 6.26 7.67 -5.73
C ARG A 677 6.87 6.28 -5.80
N TRP A 678 6.79 5.53 -4.70
CA TRP A 678 7.26 4.14 -4.65
C TRP A 678 6.50 3.24 -5.63
N LEU A 679 5.17 3.39 -5.73
CA LEU A 679 4.37 2.65 -6.71
C LEU A 679 4.85 2.95 -8.13
N ARG A 680 5.00 4.22 -8.49
CA ARG A 680 5.50 4.63 -9.82
C ARG A 680 6.89 4.05 -10.12
N ALA A 681 7.81 4.07 -9.15
CA ALA A 681 9.13 3.47 -9.28
C ALA A 681 9.10 1.94 -9.48
N ASN A 682 8.04 1.27 -9.01
CA ASN A 682 7.88 -0.18 -9.06
C ASN A 682 6.79 -0.62 -10.05
N ALA A 683 6.46 0.24 -11.03
CA ALA A 683 5.26 0.06 -11.83
C ALA A 683 5.20 -1.27 -12.59
N SER A 684 6.33 -1.67 -13.18
CA SER A 684 6.47 -2.92 -13.94
C SER A 684 6.34 -4.17 -13.06
N THR A 685 6.76 -4.11 -11.80
CA THR A 685 6.71 -5.25 -10.86
C THR A 685 5.27 -5.66 -10.54
N PHE A 686 4.37 -4.69 -10.42
CA PHE A 686 2.97 -4.91 -10.03
C PHE A 686 1.99 -4.73 -11.19
N ASN A 687 2.50 -4.57 -12.41
CA ASN A 687 1.70 -4.36 -13.62
C ASN A 687 0.72 -3.17 -13.49
N ILE A 688 1.19 -2.08 -12.90
CA ILE A 688 0.38 -0.85 -12.73
C ILE A 688 0.64 0.12 -13.88
N ASP A 689 -0.38 0.90 -14.21
CA ASP A 689 -0.28 2.11 -15.00
C ASP A 689 0.16 3.26 -14.07
N PRO A 690 1.42 3.74 -14.18
CA PRO A 690 1.93 4.80 -13.30
C PRO A 690 1.26 6.16 -13.55
N ASN A 691 0.53 6.32 -14.65
CA ASN A 691 -0.13 7.56 -15.05
C ASN A 691 -1.59 7.63 -14.61
N CYS A 692 -2.15 6.57 -14.02
CA CYS A 692 -3.53 6.53 -13.57
C CYS A 692 -3.64 6.00 -12.14
N ILE A 693 -3.39 6.88 -11.17
CA ILE A 693 -3.53 6.60 -9.74
C ILE A 693 -4.69 7.41 -9.18
N ILE A 694 -5.71 6.73 -8.66
CA ILE A 694 -6.87 7.33 -8.00
C ILE A 694 -6.67 7.15 -6.49
N GLU A 695 -6.70 8.25 -5.74
CA GLU A 695 -6.63 8.21 -4.29
C GLU A 695 -8.03 8.04 -3.69
N SER A 696 -8.14 7.25 -2.62
CA SER A 696 -9.37 7.17 -1.85
C SER A 696 -9.08 7.05 -0.37
N GLY A 697 -9.96 7.63 0.44
CA GLY A 697 -9.92 7.44 1.88
C GLY A 697 -11.23 7.82 2.54
N SER A 698 -11.36 7.42 3.79
CA SER A 698 -12.52 7.74 4.63
C SER A 698 -12.11 8.46 5.91
N SER A 699 -12.88 9.45 6.38
CA SER A 699 -12.60 10.16 7.64
C SER A 699 -11.20 10.82 7.62
N ALA A 700 -10.32 10.54 8.58
CA ALA A 700 -8.92 10.98 8.55
C ALA A 700 -8.15 10.50 7.30
N GLY A 701 -8.54 9.37 6.70
CA GLY A 701 -8.04 8.92 5.41
C GLY A 701 -8.60 9.75 4.26
N GLY A 702 -9.85 10.23 4.37
CA GLY A 702 -10.44 11.18 3.42
C GLY A 702 -9.70 12.52 3.45
N TYR A 703 -9.31 13.00 4.64
CA TYR A 703 -8.38 14.14 4.77
C TYR A 703 -7.07 13.90 4.00
N LEU A 704 -6.43 12.74 4.19
CA LEU A 704 -5.21 12.43 3.43
C LEU A 704 -5.51 12.35 1.93
N ALA A 705 -6.65 11.80 1.54
CA ALA A 705 -7.02 11.66 0.15
C ALA A 705 -7.19 13.02 -0.55
N VAL A 706 -7.92 13.94 0.09
CA VAL A 706 -8.06 15.32 -0.38
C VAL A 706 -6.71 16.02 -0.39
N MET A 707 -5.89 15.86 0.65
CA MET A 707 -4.54 16.41 0.69
C MET A 707 -3.66 15.87 -0.45
N MET A 708 -3.73 14.58 -0.82
CA MET A 708 -2.97 14.04 -1.96
C MET A 708 -3.45 14.62 -3.29
N GLY A 709 -4.76 14.89 -3.41
CA GLY A 709 -5.32 15.65 -4.53
C GLY A 709 -4.69 17.02 -4.66
N VAL A 710 -4.89 17.88 -3.65
CA VAL A 710 -4.46 19.30 -3.67
C VAL A 710 -2.95 19.49 -3.57
N LEU A 711 -2.22 18.47 -3.11
CA LEU A 711 -0.75 18.48 -3.10
C LEU A 711 -0.14 17.81 -4.34
N SER A 712 -0.93 17.40 -5.34
CA SER A 712 -0.41 16.67 -6.52
C SER A 712 0.82 17.33 -7.12
N ASN A 713 0.79 18.66 -7.18
CA ASN A 713 1.80 19.52 -7.79
C ASN A 713 2.57 20.37 -6.77
N THR A 714 2.33 20.17 -5.47
CA THR A 714 2.93 20.94 -4.38
C THR A 714 3.93 20.09 -3.58
N THR A 715 5.20 20.43 -3.65
CA THR A 715 6.29 19.66 -3.00
C THR A 715 6.63 20.16 -1.59
N LYS A 716 6.35 21.43 -1.29
CA LYS A 716 6.55 22.07 0.02
C LYS A 716 5.58 23.25 0.18
N PHE A 717 5.28 23.62 1.43
CA PHE A 717 4.63 24.89 1.76
C PHE A 717 5.68 26.02 1.87
N ASP A 718 6.73 25.77 2.66
CA ASP A 718 7.93 26.59 2.81
C ASP A 718 9.11 25.66 3.14
N ASP A 719 10.33 26.18 3.34
CA ASP A 719 11.50 25.31 3.63
C ASP A 719 11.39 24.51 4.93
N SER A 720 10.55 24.96 5.86
CA SER A 720 10.28 24.28 7.13
C SER A 720 9.24 23.17 7.00
N ILE A 721 8.39 23.21 5.98
CA ILE A 721 7.31 22.25 5.74
C ILE A 721 7.43 21.71 4.32
N GLN A 722 8.13 20.58 4.20
CA GLN A 722 8.27 19.83 2.94
C GLN A 722 7.34 18.62 2.94
N PHE A 723 6.65 18.40 1.82
CA PHE A 723 5.77 17.24 1.61
C PHE A 723 6.48 16.13 0.85
N ASP A 724 7.27 16.46 -0.16
CA ASP A 724 8.08 15.49 -0.89
C ASP A 724 9.48 15.37 -0.29
N VAL A 725 9.68 14.33 0.51
CA VAL A 725 10.94 13.99 1.17
C VAL A 725 11.22 12.49 1.08
N GLY A 726 12.49 12.11 1.24
CA GLY A 726 12.92 10.71 1.25
C GLY A 726 13.29 10.21 -0.15
N ASP A 727 12.96 8.95 -0.44
CA ASP A 727 13.36 8.28 -1.67
C ASP A 727 12.37 8.54 -2.83
N ASN A 728 12.79 8.15 -4.04
CA ASN A 728 12.02 8.18 -5.29
C ASN A 728 11.52 9.60 -5.66
N LEU A 729 12.28 10.66 -5.35
CA LEU A 729 11.90 12.05 -5.62
C LEU A 729 11.89 12.41 -7.11
N GLU A 730 12.48 11.58 -7.96
CA GLU A 730 12.39 11.66 -9.41
C GLU A 730 11.02 11.26 -9.97
N TYR A 731 10.16 10.64 -9.15
CA TYR A 731 8.79 10.29 -9.53
C TYR A 731 7.82 11.32 -8.96
N SER A 732 6.83 11.73 -9.75
CA SER A 732 5.74 12.57 -9.24
C SER A 732 4.94 11.83 -8.16
N SER A 733 4.26 12.59 -7.32
CA SER A 733 3.33 12.13 -6.29
C SER A 733 1.88 12.52 -6.60
N ALA A 734 1.62 13.08 -7.80
CA ALA A 734 0.30 13.48 -8.27
C ALA A 734 -0.69 12.32 -8.42
N VAL A 735 -1.98 12.58 -8.27
CA VAL A 735 -3.08 11.62 -8.47
C VAL A 735 -4.09 12.15 -9.49
N GLN A 736 -4.77 11.26 -10.19
CA GLN A 736 -5.66 11.58 -11.31
C GLN A 736 -7.12 11.75 -10.89
N GLY A 737 -7.47 11.36 -9.67
CA GLY A 737 -8.82 11.48 -9.11
C GLY A 737 -8.80 11.22 -7.61
N VAL A 738 -9.75 11.81 -6.88
CA VAL A 738 -9.87 11.66 -5.42
C VAL A 738 -11.29 11.24 -5.05
N ILE A 739 -11.41 10.17 -4.26
CA ILE A 739 -12.67 9.75 -3.64
C ILE A 739 -12.59 10.08 -2.14
N ASP A 740 -13.32 11.11 -1.74
CA ASP A 740 -13.44 11.56 -0.36
C ASP A 740 -14.72 11.00 0.28
N MET A 741 -14.55 10.02 1.18
CA MET A 741 -15.65 9.52 2.01
C MET A 741 -15.62 10.23 3.37
N PHE A 742 -16.48 11.23 3.54
CA PHE A 742 -16.67 11.98 4.78
C PHE A 742 -15.36 12.45 5.43
N GLY A 743 -14.42 12.93 4.62
CA GLY A 743 -13.15 13.49 5.05
C GLY A 743 -13.22 14.96 5.43
N VAL A 744 -12.05 15.50 5.78
CA VAL A 744 -11.90 16.85 6.31
C VAL A 744 -11.23 17.72 5.24
N SER A 745 -11.94 18.76 4.79
CA SER A 745 -11.49 19.70 3.76
C SER A 745 -10.82 20.96 4.32
N ASP A 746 -11.08 21.26 5.60
CA ASP A 746 -10.34 22.22 6.42
C ASP A 746 -10.49 21.84 7.91
N LEU A 747 -9.38 21.81 8.63
CA LEU A 747 -9.32 21.34 10.02
C LEU A 747 -10.09 22.25 10.99
N THR A 748 -10.37 23.50 10.61
CA THR A 748 -11.09 24.48 11.44
C THR A 748 -12.61 24.40 11.27
N ILE A 749 -13.12 23.66 10.29
CA ILE A 749 -14.57 23.49 10.07
C ILE A 749 -15.03 22.05 10.29
N ILE A 750 -14.17 21.21 10.87
CA ILE A 750 -14.41 19.77 11.06
C ILE A 750 -15.74 19.48 11.78
N GLY A 751 -16.20 20.35 12.68
CA GLY A 751 -17.50 20.21 13.33
C GLY A 751 -18.56 21.25 12.92
N ALA A 752 -18.32 22.05 11.88
CA ALA A 752 -19.14 23.24 11.59
C ALA A 752 -20.63 22.91 11.52
N GLY A 753 -21.46 23.67 12.24
CA GLY A 753 -22.92 23.46 12.28
C GLY A 753 -23.40 22.29 13.13
N LEU A 754 -22.51 21.45 13.67
CA LEU A 754 -22.89 20.34 14.56
C LEU A 754 -23.12 20.82 16.00
N SER A 755 -24.09 20.20 16.68
CA SER A 755 -24.40 20.54 18.08
C SER A 755 -23.33 20.10 19.08
N ASN A 756 -22.44 19.20 18.70
CA ASN A 756 -21.33 18.70 19.51
C ASN A 756 -19.98 19.29 19.09
N TYR A 757 -19.95 20.40 18.34
CA TYR A 757 -18.74 21.04 17.83
C TYR A 757 -17.62 21.20 18.88
N ASP A 758 -17.97 21.49 20.13
CA ASP A 758 -17.03 21.72 21.23
C ASP A 758 -16.00 20.59 21.42
N VAL A 759 -16.30 19.36 20.97
CA VAL A 759 -15.33 18.26 21.02
C VAL A 759 -14.08 18.54 20.18
N HIS A 760 -14.23 19.28 19.08
CA HIS A 760 -13.16 19.64 18.14
C HIS A 760 -12.30 20.82 18.62
N ASP A 761 -12.76 21.59 19.61
CA ASP A 761 -11.94 22.59 20.30
C ASP A 761 -11.09 21.97 21.44
N SER A 762 -11.20 20.66 21.67
CA SER A 762 -10.35 20.00 22.66
C SER A 762 -8.90 19.88 22.16
N GLU A 763 -7.94 20.32 22.99
CA GLU A 763 -6.50 20.12 22.76
C GLU A 763 -6.09 18.62 22.71
N SER A 764 -6.96 17.74 23.22
CA SER A 764 -6.75 16.30 23.22
C SER A 764 -7.37 15.58 22.03
N ASN A 765 -8.11 16.31 21.17
CA ASN A 765 -8.72 15.69 20.01
C ASN A 765 -7.67 15.28 18.96
N THR A 766 -8.03 14.36 18.07
CA THR A 766 -7.06 13.72 17.18
C THR A 766 -6.42 14.68 16.18
N GLU A 767 -7.18 15.63 15.64
CA GLU A 767 -6.72 16.70 14.77
C GLU A 767 -5.88 17.74 15.52
N ALA A 768 -6.20 18.03 16.78
CA ALA A 768 -5.40 18.90 17.62
C ALA A 768 -4.01 18.30 17.88
N LEU A 769 -3.95 17.00 18.20
CA LEU A 769 -2.70 16.27 18.36
C LEU A 769 -1.92 16.15 17.04
N LEU A 770 -2.60 16.06 15.90
CA LEU A 770 -1.95 16.04 14.58
C LEU A 770 -1.20 17.35 14.29
N ILE A 771 -1.78 18.49 14.68
CA ILE A 771 -1.22 19.82 14.43
C ILE A 771 -0.26 20.25 15.52
N ASN A 772 -0.62 20.09 16.78
CA ASN A 772 0.10 20.63 17.93
C ASN A 772 0.96 19.61 18.66
N GLY A 773 0.79 18.32 18.37
CA GLY A 773 1.46 17.25 19.10
C GLY A 773 0.95 17.12 20.53
N THR A 774 1.46 16.11 21.24
CA THR A 774 1.12 15.89 22.64
C THR A 774 1.67 17.02 23.52
N ALA A 775 0.84 17.55 24.42
CA ALA A 775 1.27 18.46 25.47
C ALA A 775 2.29 17.75 26.39
N PHE A 776 3.57 18.10 26.27
CA PHE A 776 4.65 17.49 27.02
C PHE A 776 5.91 18.38 27.05
N GLY A 777 6.55 18.46 28.22
CA GLY A 777 7.78 19.25 28.39
C GLY A 777 7.53 20.74 28.14
N GLN A 778 8.15 21.27 27.10
CA GLN A 778 8.01 22.68 26.68
C GLN A 778 6.90 22.89 25.63
N ASN A 779 6.28 21.81 25.13
CA ASN A 779 5.14 21.94 24.21
C ASN A 779 3.84 22.04 25.02
N PRO A 780 3.15 23.20 25.01
CA PRO A 780 1.90 23.36 25.76
C PRO A 780 0.73 22.57 25.17
N GLY A 781 0.82 22.08 23.92
CA GLY A 781 -0.34 21.58 23.18
C GLY A 781 -1.19 22.72 22.63
N GLY A 782 -2.43 22.42 22.25
CA GLY A 782 -3.40 23.40 21.78
C GLY A 782 -4.46 22.78 20.87
N SER A 783 -5.64 23.42 20.78
CA SER A 783 -6.68 23.02 19.83
C SER A 783 -6.32 23.43 18.40
N VAL A 784 -7.09 22.98 17.41
CA VAL A 784 -6.91 23.43 16.02
C VAL A 784 -7.20 24.93 15.84
N TYR A 785 -7.84 25.57 16.83
CA TYR A 785 -8.14 27.00 16.84
C TYR A 785 -7.10 27.84 17.57
N SER A 786 -6.19 27.23 18.34
CA SER A 786 -5.21 27.97 19.14
C SER A 786 -4.17 28.70 18.29
N ASN A 787 -3.94 28.24 17.05
CA ASN A 787 -3.05 28.86 16.08
C ASN A 787 -3.55 28.60 14.66
N LEU A 788 -4.45 29.47 14.18
CA LEU A 788 -5.09 29.34 12.86
C LEU A 788 -4.07 29.36 11.72
N ASP A 789 -3.02 30.18 11.80
CA ASP A 789 -1.97 30.23 10.77
C ASP A 789 -1.27 28.87 10.63
N LYS A 790 -0.98 28.22 11.76
CA LYS A 790 -0.35 26.89 11.76
C LYS A 790 -1.32 25.82 11.26
N THR A 791 -2.59 25.88 11.65
CA THR A 791 -3.61 24.94 11.19
C THR A 791 -3.88 25.07 9.70
N ALA A 792 -3.94 26.30 9.17
CA ALA A 792 -4.15 26.61 7.76
C ALA A 792 -3.12 25.89 6.86
N LYS A 793 -1.84 25.87 7.25
CA LYS A 793 -0.79 25.14 6.50
C LYS A 793 -1.06 23.64 6.32
N PHE A 794 -2.00 23.07 7.06
CA PHE A 794 -2.37 21.67 6.96
C PHE A 794 -3.85 21.47 6.63
N SER A 795 -4.57 22.52 6.24
CA SER A 795 -5.93 22.45 5.69
C SER A 795 -5.86 22.35 4.16
N PRO A 796 -6.60 21.42 3.53
CA PRO A 796 -6.63 21.30 2.06
C PRO A 796 -6.93 22.59 1.31
N PHE A 797 -7.82 23.45 1.83
CA PHE A 797 -8.17 24.71 1.17
C PHE A 797 -7.01 25.68 0.93
N THR A 798 -5.91 25.57 1.70
CA THR A 798 -4.70 26.35 1.45
C THR A 798 -4.04 26.05 0.11
N TYR A 799 -4.28 24.87 -0.43
CA TYR A 799 -3.63 24.36 -1.64
C TYR A 799 -4.59 24.26 -2.83
N LEU A 800 -5.91 24.29 -2.58
CA LEU A 800 -6.92 24.10 -3.61
C LEU A 800 -6.76 25.10 -4.77
N ASP A 801 -6.72 24.58 -5.98
CA ASP A 801 -6.60 25.35 -7.23
C ASP A 801 -7.34 24.70 -8.42
N LYS A 802 -7.26 25.34 -9.59
CA LYS A 802 -7.99 24.94 -10.80
C LYS A 802 -7.41 23.72 -11.53
N ASP A 803 -6.18 23.35 -11.21
CA ASP A 803 -5.42 22.25 -11.82
C ASP A 803 -5.48 20.98 -10.95
N ASP A 804 -6.19 21.04 -9.82
CA ASP A 804 -6.49 19.88 -8.98
C ASP A 804 -7.30 18.81 -9.72
N PRO A 805 -7.14 17.52 -9.32
CA PRO A 805 -7.91 16.44 -9.91
C PRO A 805 -9.40 16.55 -9.61
N ALA A 806 -10.20 15.72 -10.29
CA ALA A 806 -11.61 15.56 -9.98
C ALA A 806 -11.80 14.99 -8.57
N PHE A 807 -12.80 15.51 -7.83
CA PHE A 807 -13.19 15.02 -6.50
C PHE A 807 -14.59 14.39 -6.52
N LEU A 808 -14.73 13.19 -5.97
CA LEU A 808 -16.01 12.60 -5.59
C LEU A 808 -16.18 12.65 -4.07
N CYS A 809 -17.12 13.47 -3.60
CA CYS A 809 -17.39 13.68 -2.18
C CYS A 809 -18.66 12.94 -1.74
N LEU A 810 -18.56 12.05 -0.74
CA LEU A 810 -19.67 11.28 -0.19
C LEU A 810 -19.78 11.52 1.32
N HIS A 811 -20.92 12.02 1.82
CA HIS A 811 -21.06 12.36 3.25
C HIS A 811 -22.40 11.93 3.83
N GLY A 812 -22.39 11.39 5.05
CA GLY A 812 -23.61 10.96 5.74
C GLY A 812 -24.35 12.14 6.35
N THR A 813 -25.68 12.18 6.22
CA THR A 813 -26.47 13.30 6.77
C THR A 813 -26.57 13.30 8.30
N GLU A 814 -26.25 12.17 8.95
CA GLU A 814 -26.25 12.00 10.41
C GLU A 814 -24.83 11.85 10.96
N ASP A 815 -23.82 12.26 10.19
CA ASP A 815 -22.44 12.26 10.66
C ASP A 815 -22.21 13.35 11.72
N MET A 816 -21.99 12.91 12.95
CA MET A 816 -21.68 13.76 14.10
C MET A 816 -20.19 13.79 14.46
N SER A 817 -19.34 13.11 13.68
CA SER A 817 -17.88 13.06 13.89
C SER A 817 -17.14 14.02 12.98
N VAL A 818 -17.58 14.12 11.72
CA VAL A 818 -17.09 15.10 10.75
C VAL A 818 -18.30 15.75 10.10
N SER A 819 -18.35 17.08 10.12
CA SER A 819 -19.48 17.83 9.60
C SER A 819 -19.62 17.64 8.09
N PRO A 820 -20.85 17.38 7.58
CA PRO A 820 -21.16 17.42 6.16
C PRO A 820 -20.79 18.73 5.46
N VAL A 821 -20.62 19.83 6.21
CA VAL A 821 -20.15 21.12 5.69
C VAL A 821 -18.75 20.97 5.08
N SER A 822 -17.88 20.10 5.62
CA SER A 822 -16.53 19.89 5.08
C SER A 822 -16.57 19.47 3.60
N THR A 823 -17.28 18.40 3.27
CA THR A 823 -17.38 17.95 1.87
C THR A 823 -18.16 18.91 0.99
N MET A 824 -19.12 19.67 1.55
CA MET A 824 -19.89 20.67 0.80
C MET A 824 -18.99 21.81 0.33
N GLU A 825 -18.20 22.37 1.24
CA GLU A 825 -17.26 23.45 0.94
C GLU A 825 -16.19 23.01 -0.06
N LEU A 826 -15.69 21.77 0.05
CA LEU A 826 -14.77 21.22 -0.95
C LEU A 826 -15.41 21.22 -2.33
N TYR A 827 -16.62 20.67 -2.45
CA TYR A 827 -17.35 20.62 -3.72
C TYR A 827 -17.63 22.01 -4.31
N GLU A 828 -18.13 22.95 -3.51
CA GLU A 828 -18.47 24.29 -3.98
C GLU A 828 -17.24 25.05 -4.48
N ARG A 829 -16.15 25.06 -3.71
CA ARG A 829 -14.92 25.75 -4.08
C ARG A 829 -14.24 25.10 -5.27
N SER A 830 -14.19 23.78 -5.31
CA SER A 830 -13.71 23.02 -6.48
C SER A 830 -14.48 23.39 -7.74
N LYS A 831 -15.81 23.46 -7.65
CA LYS A 831 -16.67 23.82 -8.78
C LYS A 831 -16.47 25.27 -9.24
N GLU A 832 -16.26 26.21 -8.31
CA GLU A 832 -15.92 27.60 -8.63
C GLU A 832 -14.58 27.71 -9.38
N LEU A 833 -13.62 26.85 -9.05
CA LEU A 833 -12.34 26.73 -9.74
C LEU A 833 -12.43 26.00 -11.09
N GLY A 834 -13.59 25.41 -11.41
CA GLY A 834 -13.84 24.71 -12.66
C GLY A 834 -13.42 23.25 -12.66
N THR A 835 -13.10 22.66 -11.51
CA THR A 835 -12.74 21.24 -11.43
C THR A 835 -13.98 20.35 -11.55
N ALA A 836 -13.80 19.15 -12.09
CA ALA A 836 -14.88 18.18 -12.32
C ALA A 836 -15.25 17.44 -11.02
N SER A 837 -15.86 18.15 -10.06
CA SER A 837 -16.22 17.59 -8.75
C SER A 837 -17.70 17.23 -8.65
N GLU A 838 -17.98 16.12 -7.95
CA GLU A 838 -19.31 15.64 -7.63
C GLU A 838 -19.49 15.49 -6.11
N ARG A 839 -20.72 15.68 -5.62
CA ARG A 839 -21.05 15.47 -4.21
C ARG A 839 -22.40 14.81 -4.02
N TYR A 840 -22.47 13.86 -3.08
CA TYR A 840 -23.71 13.20 -2.66
C TYR A 840 -23.85 13.14 -1.14
N SER A 841 -25.04 13.48 -0.65
CA SER A 841 -25.44 13.29 0.75
C SER A 841 -26.11 11.94 0.93
N ILE A 842 -25.64 11.12 1.86
CA ILE A 842 -26.13 9.76 2.13
C ILE A 842 -27.11 9.84 3.30
N GLU A 843 -28.40 9.79 2.99
CA GLU A 843 -29.48 10.02 3.97
C GLU A 843 -29.47 8.97 5.09
N GLY A 844 -29.56 9.44 6.33
CA GLY A 844 -29.60 8.62 7.54
C GLY A 844 -28.27 7.92 7.86
N ALA A 845 -27.21 8.18 7.10
CA ALA A 845 -25.91 7.57 7.36
C ALA A 845 -25.15 8.36 8.42
N ALA A 846 -24.73 7.66 9.48
CA ALA A 846 -23.73 8.13 10.42
C ALA A 846 -22.31 7.95 9.84
N HIS A 847 -21.27 8.30 10.62
CA HIS A 847 -19.86 8.17 10.24
C HIS A 847 -19.48 6.73 9.89
N GLY A 848 -19.42 6.40 8.58
CA GLY A 848 -19.17 5.04 8.09
C GLY A 848 -20.38 4.08 8.13
N GLY A 849 -21.60 4.60 8.03
CA GLY A 849 -22.83 3.78 7.99
C GLY A 849 -22.88 2.73 6.87
N TRP A 850 -23.76 1.74 6.99
CA TRP A 850 -23.89 0.67 5.99
C TRP A 850 -24.33 1.19 4.61
N GLN A 851 -24.98 2.36 4.57
CA GLN A 851 -25.48 3.00 3.35
C GLN A 851 -24.38 3.29 2.33
N PHE A 852 -23.14 3.52 2.79
CA PHE A 852 -21.98 3.68 1.92
C PHE A 852 -21.59 2.39 1.18
N ASN A 853 -22.02 1.24 1.70
CA ASN A 853 -21.74 -0.09 1.15
C ASN A 853 -22.99 -0.66 0.48
N THR A 854 -23.61 0.13 -0.39
CA THR A 854 -24.79 -0.26 -1.18
C THR A 854 -24.43 -0.24 -2.65
N ASP A 855 -25.14 -1.05 -3.45
CA ASP A 855 -24.88 -1.14 -4.90
C ASP A 855 -25.06 0.22 -5.59
N LYS A 856 -25.94 1.09 -5.06
CA LYS A 856 -26.15 2.45 -5.55
C LYS A 856 -24.92 3.34 -5.32
N VAL A 857 -24.35 3.33 -4.12
CA VAL A 857 -23.13 4.12 -3.82
C VAL A 857 -21.91 3.54 -4.54
N ASN A 858 -21.78 2.21 -4.55
CA ASN A 858 -20.72 1.52 -5.29
C ASN A 858 -20.75 1.90 -6.78
N LYS A 859 -21.93 1.96 -7.40
CA LYS A 859 -22.07 2.38 -8.79
C LYS A 859 -21.57 3.81 -9.04
N ILE A 860 -21.86 4.75 -8.13
CA ILE A 860 -21.38 6.14 -8.27
C ILE A 860 -19.85 6.17 -8.22
N ILE A 861 -19.25 5.44 -7.29
CA ILE A 861 -17.79 5.34 -7.19
C ILE A 861 -17.21 4.68 -8.44
N ASP A 862 -17.82 3.60 -8.92
CA ASP A 862 -17.40 2.88 -10.12
C ASP A 862 -17.43 3.78 -11.35
N ASP A 863 -18.53 4.51 -11.57
CA ASP A 863 -18.70 5.42 -12.71
C ASP A 863 -17.66 6.56 -12.66
N PHE A 864 -17.39 7.10 -11.47
CA PHE A 864 -16.34 8.10 -11.27
C PHE A 864 -14.96 7.53 -11.63
N MET A 865 -14.59 6.37 -11.08
CA MET A 865 -13.30 5.74 -11.35
C MET A 865 -13.14 5.37 -12.84
N ASP A 866 -14.18 4.84 -13.47
CA ASP A 866 -14.18 4.50 -14.90
C ASP A 866 -14.02 5.78 -15.75
N GLY A 867 -14.62 6.90 -15.34
CA GLY A 867 -14.47 8.21 -15.97
C GLY A 867 -13.03 8.74 -15.92
N ILE A 868 -12.37 8.63 -14.76
CA ILE A 868 -10.96 9.02 -14.61
C ILE A 868 -10.06 8.15 -15.50
N VAL A 869 -10.27 6.83 -15.50
CA VAL A 869 -9.52 5.92 -16.37
C VAL A 869 -9.73 6.24 -17.85
N ALA A 870 -10.96 6.58 -18.25
CA ALA A 870 -11.26 6.95 -19.64
C ALA A 870 -10.58 8.26 -20.06
N ALA A 871 -10.43 9.23 -19.15
CA ALA A 871 -9.76 10.50 -19.42
C ALA A 871 -8.23 10.39 -19.51
N ASN A 872 -7.64 9.31 -19.00
CA ASN A 872 -6.19 9.06 -18.95
C ASN A 872 -5.69 8.03 -19.98
N LYS A 873 -6.58 7.51 -20.84
CA LYS A 873 -6.24 6.68 -22.01
C LYS A 873 -6.03 7.54 -23.24
#